data_AF-A0A6P4YHQ7-F1
#
_entry.id   AF-A0A6P4YHQ7-F1
#
_cell.length_a   1.000
_cell.length_b   1.000
_cell.length_c   1.000
_cell.angle_alpha   90.00
_cell.angle_beta   90.00
_cell.angle_gamma   90.00
#
_symmetry.space_group_name_H-M   'P 1'
#
loop_
_entity.id
_entity.type
_entity.pdbx_description
1 polymer ?
#
loop_
_entity_poly.entity_id
_entity_poly.type
_entity_poly.pdbx_seq_one_letter_code
_entity_poly.pdbx_strand_id
1 'polypeptide(L)'
;MATAAAEKPAVLLVHDEYAKNSSINNKVLDVIKENEPGIPVVCTVLKATEEEKQEALNVGVRLLSPSLDQDDNRAPSLDWLTFDHHSRYPHLPSKIRSIVGHAGITSRAAVRIKQERYQDAKLILVTSDIPEDTEYYKGEEKAMGIGKKEDSILEDAQEADVVFSLGDKIFDHFENQFRAIPANKRPKHVKFAPRSSKIFQDSVAEYKDTKTMVVLSIGRVKGVEKLSTESLSIVADKMNIKWRVIVNKDDFEATNAILEQYKSANLQITLIPYGTQKDICKEMMKAHLVLMPSRAEPFGLVGLEAIAAGVPVLVSSKSGLADFIHEHVDELHHSIVDMDGSDIHATVKVLAQGIERILKHNKTEFKTAARGKQQLLSSKYWEESHCQFIQACTDAGHDSQPATVKKRKHSAASIEEAGEDTKALKPEAIKKLEKVNGVNVNGVKKGCLVFFLQCTDLNGLGKVWFMNKTGALDRLLHSCLFREITEQLVSTKSISVKATIHVEDFRKALIYLLATAAPKGLVRITSMDNMMTLTPSVRHVDHASVLLRGLDLAAVTREDHSDKTRPADVSTLNFTVRQVQMALDLRTRREPDLNHRLLHKERMMRVSLEIQKSLLEDKNQQLNDTNRARETKIEELTKENTKLSRQLYMGTPKLQEEVRRLREKGEESQELLLQKTLEIEQLQETNKDMAIRIDELLSAMHKVKQEKEKPRPGPRLFVAEEKTDASDEESKGDQAAAGKDEETRKWEVSGYIGIMPGTPGAGASTFVNSIRGLRPDDPEAAEVSPQQVTKRIDLYPHPVHTNLIIVDFPAPECTYGLMNVEVEEQMDKCNVFLVFISHRIQTDVVQMAQKARAMGKKVLFVCSKFDVDIRHKQWDDPEYFREGQEEGEKHLLQELLQYLVRILKEMQYGHVDTADVFIISGLLDHIMQGRWDAPALERAILKHLYVKEQRSLPPELNNC
;
A
#
# COMPACT_ATOMS: atom_id res chain seq x y z
N MET A 1 -16.15 52.52 40.63
CA MET A 1 -16.56 51.85 39.39
C MET A 1 -15.31 51.55 38.58
N ALA A 2 -14.75 50.36 38.75
CA ALA A 2 -13.67 49.88 37.89
C ALA A 2 -14.32 49.41 36.58
N THR A 3 -13.97 50.04 35.46
CA THR A 3 -14.37 49.61 34.13
C THR A 3 -13.89 48.17 33.92
N ALA A 4 -14.82 47.23 33.84
CA ALA A 4 -14.54 45.87 33.39
C ALA A 4 -13.92 45.97 31.99
N ALA A 5 -12.61 45.71 31.89
CA ALA A 5 -11.94 45.60 30.61
C ALA A 5 -12.70 44.56 29.79
N ALA A 6 -13.26 44.96 28.64
CA ALA A 6 -13.99 44.05 27.77
C ALA A 6 -13.12 42.83 27.48
N GLU A 7 -13.53 41.66 27.98
CA GLU A 7 -12.80 40.41 27.83
C GLU A 7 -12.62 40.15 26.33
N LYS A 8 -11.36 40.21 25.85
CA LYS A 8 -11.05 39.99 24.44
C LYS A 8 -11.48 38.56 24.07
N PRO A 9 -12.28 38.37 23.00
CA PRO A 9 -12.67 37.03 22.55
C PRO A 9 -11.45 36.13 22.34
N ALA A 10 -11.46 34.93 22.92
CA ALA A 10 -10.35 33.99 22.83
C ALA A 10 -10.44 33.10 21.59
N VAL A 11 -9.31 32.50 21.19
CA VAL A 11 -9.29 31.36 20.25
C VAL A 11 -9.28 30.07 21.08
N LEU A 12 -10.23 29.18 20.81
CA LEU A 12 -10.33 27.88 21.44
C LEU A 12 -9.68 26.82 20.53
N LEU A 13 -8.59 26.21 20.99
CA LEU A 13 -8.01 25.04 20.36
C LEU A 13 -8.59 23.78 21.02
N VAL A 14 -9.27 22.95 20.25
CA VAL A 14 -9.86 21.70 20.75
C VAL A 14 -8.86 20.58 20.53
N HIS A 15 -8.04 20.31 21.55
CA HIS A 15 -7.07 19.22 21.55
C HIS A 15 -7.45 18.14 22.58
N ASP A 16 -7.04 16.91 22.29
CA ASP A 16 -7.09 15.75 23.18
C ASP A 16 -5.88 15.74 24.14
N GLU A 17 -4.72 16.13 23.64
CA GLU A 17 -3.48 16.15 24.40
C GLU A 17 -2.72 17.46 24.20
N TYR A 18 -2.15 17.98 25.29
CA TYR A 18 -1.09 19.00 25.21
C TYR A 18 0.25 18.26 25.15
N ALA A 19 0.49 17.62 24.02
CA ALA A 19 1.65 16.76 23.90
C ALA A 19 2.92 17.56 23.63
N LYS A 20 4.00 17.13 24.31
CA LYS A 20 5.42 17.42 24.10
C LYS A 20 5.93 17.11 22.67
N ASN A 21 5.06 16.63 21.79
CA ASN A 21 5.37 15.98 20.51
C ASN A 21 5.14 16.93 19.33
N SER A 22 5.87 16.72 18.24
CA SER A 22 5.70 17.40 16.94
C SER A 22 4.37 17.04 16.27
N SER A 23 3.25 17.53 16.82
CA SER A 23 1.93 17.42 16.22
C SER A 23 1.54 18.73 15.55
N ILE A 24 0.63 18.65 14.58
CA ILE A 24 0.07 19.82 13.90
C ILE A 24 -0.60 20.79 14.90
N ASN A 25 -1.13 20.28 16.01
CA ASN A 25 -1.75 21.01 17.11
C ASN A 25 -0.80 22.07 17.72
N ASN A 26 0.47 21.73 17.92
CA ASN A 26 1.47 22.68 18.42
C ASN A 26 1.87 23.71 17.35
N LYS A 27 1.90 23.31 16.08
CA LYS A 27 2.25 24.23 14.99
C LYS A 27 1.21 25.33 14.81
N VAL A 28 -0.08 24.99 14.87
CA VAL A 28 -1.14 26.00 14.75
C VAL A 28 -1.16 26.94 15.95
N LEU A 29 -0.83 26.43 17.14
CA LEU A 29 -0.64 27.25 18.34
C LEU A 29 0.53 28.24 18.17
N ASP A 30 1.70 27.74 17.75
CA ASP A 30 2.89 28.57 17.52
C ASP A 30 2.61 29.69 16.52
N VAL A 31 1.91 29.39 15.43
CA VAL A 31 1.52 30.39 14.43
C VAL A 31 0.69 31.51 15.05
N ILE A 32 -0.31 31.19 15.88
CA ILE A 32 -1.13 32.20 16.59
C ILE A 32 -0.27 33.04 17.52
N LYS A 33 0.56 32.40 18.35
CA LYS A 33 1.35 33.11 19.36
C LYS A 33 2.47 33.97 18.76
N GLU A 34 3.05 33.57 17.63
CA GLU A 34 4.08 34.35 16.94
C GLU A 34 3.52 35.59 16.22
N ASN A 35 2.33 35.49 15.62
CA ASN A 35 1.76 36.57 14.82
C ASN A 35 0.82 37.48 15.63
N GLU A 36 0.10 36.94 16.62
CA GLU A 36 -0.91 37.64 17.41
C GLU A 36 -0.76 37.34 18.92
N PRO A 37 0.38 37.71 19.55
CA PRO A 37 0.68 37.34 20.94
C PRO A 37 -0.33 37.88 21.97
N GLY A 38 -1.05 38.95 21.62
CA GLY A 38 -2.05 39.62 22.45
C GLY A 38 -3.45 38.99 22.42
N ILE A 39 -3.67 37.94 21.62
CA ILE A 39 -4.92 37.19 21.59
C ILE A 39 -4.90 36.09 22.67
N PRO A 40 -5.91 36.02 23.56
CA PRO A 40 -6.03 34.91 24.49
C PRO A 40 -6.23 33.59 23.74
N VAL A 41 -5.41 32.59 24.04
CA VAL A 41 -5.55 31.24 23.50
C VAL A 41 -5.87 30.27 24.63
N VAL A 42 -6.92 29.49 24.43
CA VAL A 42 -7.38 28.47 25.38
C VAL A 42 -7.33 27.13 24.67
N CYS A 43 -6.76 26.12 25.32
CA CYS A 43 -6.59 24.79 24.74
C CYS A 43 -7.29 23.78 25.63
N THR A 44 -8.21 22.98 25.07
CA THR A 44 -8.71 21.80 25.79
C THR A 44 -7.66 20.71 25.79
N VAL A 45 -7.69 19.88 26.82
CA VAL A 45 -6.91 18.64 26.94
C VAL A 45 -7.73 17.63 27.72
N LEU A 46 -7.48 16.34 27.53
CA LEU A 46 -8.04 15.27 28.35
C LEU A 46 -7.27 15.14 29.67
N LYS A 47 -5.94 15.33 29.62
CA LYS A 47 -5.02 15.28 30.77
C LYS A 47 -3.85 16.26 30.55
N ALA A 48 -3.35 16.87 31.62
CA ALA A 48 -2.11 17.67 31.60
C ALA A 48 -1.46 17.65 32.99
N THR A 49 -0.13 17.57 33.03
CA THR A 49 0.62 17.72 34.29
C THR A 49 0.69 19.18 34.74
N GLU A 50 1.03 19.44 36.00
CA GLU A 50 1.17 20.82 36.48
C GLU A 50 2.33 21.56 35.80
N GLU A 51 3.41 20.84 35.45
CA GLU A 51 4.52 21.40 34.67
C GLU A 51 4.04 21.84 33.28
N GLU A 52 3.22 21.05 32.61
CA GLU A 52 2.66 21.34 31.28
C GLU A 52 1.72 22.55 31.34
N LYS A 53 0.87 22.65 32.38
CA LYS A 53 0.02 23.82 32.60
C LYS A 53 0.86 25.08 32.83
N GLN A 54 1.92 24.99 33.62
CA GLN A 54 2.80 26.13 33.89
C GLN A 54 3.58 26.55 32.63
N GLU A 55 4.08 25.60 31.85
CA GLU A 55 4.77 25.86 30.58
C GLU A 55 3.85 26.55 29.57
N ALA A 56 2.60 26.05 29.42
CA ALA A 56 1.59 26.68 28.60
C ALA A 56 1.28 28.12 29.07
N LEU A 57 1.15 28.33 30.39
CA LEU A 57 0.91 29.67 30.94
C LEU A 57 2.06 30.63 30.65
N ASN A 58 3.32 30.16 30.68
CA ASN A 58 4.50 30.97 30.39
C ASN A 58 4.51 31.50 28.95
N VAL A 59 3.90 30.77 28.02
CA VAL A 59 3.70 31.22 26.62
C VAL A 59 2.33 31.86 26.40
N GLY A 60 1.57 32.14 27.46
CA GLY A 60 0.28 32.82 27.42
C GLY A 60 -0.83 31.96 26.81
N VAL A 61 -0.84 30.67 27.16
CA VAL A 61 -1.85 29.67 26.76
C VAL A 61 -2.46 29.07 28.01
N ARG A 62 -3.79 29.00 28.07
CA ARG A 62 -4.51 28.39 29.20
C ARG A 62 -4.97 26.99 28.82
N LEU A 63 -4.47 25.97 29.51
CA LEU A 63 -4.96 24.59 29.36
C LEU A 63 -6.23 24.39 30.19
N LEU A 64 -7.21 23.72 29.61
CA LEU A 64 -8.45 23.31 30.27
C LEU A 64 -8.54 21.79 30.26
N SER A 65 -8.45 21.21 31.45
CA SER A 65 -8.67 19.77 31.70
C SER A 65 -10.11 19.54 32.18
N PRO A 66 -10.68 18.33 32.02
CA PRO A 66 -12.05 18.07 32.44
C PRO A 66 -12.17 18.05 33.97
N SER A 67 -13.33 18.47 34.47
CA SER A 67 -13.75 18.29 35.85
C SER A 67 -14.06 16.82 36.12
N LEU A 68 -13.29 16.22 37.02
CA LEU A 68 -13.49 14.85 37.50
C LEU A 68 -14.54 14.83 38.60
N ASP A 69 -15.51 13.93 38.47
CA ASP A 69 -16.50 13.65 39.52
C ASP A 69 -16.02 12.44 40.33
N GLN A 70 -16.19 12.47 41.65
CA GLN A 70 -15.78 11.37 42.52
C GLN A 70 -16.64 10.11 42.28
N ASP A 71 -17.86 10.28 41.77
CA ASP A 71 -18.79 9.18 41.51
C ASP A 71 -18.70 8.64 40.07
N ASP A 72 -17.94 9.27 39.17
CA ASP A 72 -17.73 8.79 37.79
C ASP A 72 -16.30 8.25 37.58
N ASN A 73 -16.21 6.92 37.53
CA ASN A 73 -14.93 6.21 37.37
C ASN A 73 -14.44 6.12 35.91
N ARG A 74 -15.17 6.67 34.93
CA ARG A 74 -14.72 6.66 33.52
C ARG A 74 -13.49 7.55 33.36
N ALA A 75 -12.53 7.11 32.55
CA ALA A 75 -11.36 7.91 32.23
C ALA A 75 -11.72 9.06 31.27
N PRO A 76 -11.06 10.23 31.37
CA PRO A 76 -11.19 11.30 30.38
C PRO A 76 -11.01 10.79 28.96
N SER A 77 -12.00 11.03 28.10
CA SER A 77 -12.01 10.63 26.69
C SER A 77 -12.54 11.75 25.79
N LEU A 78 -12.36 11.59 24.48
CA LEU A 78 -12.91 12.50 23.47
C LEU A 78 -14.44 12.60 23.53
N ASP A 79 -15.14 11.57 24.02
CA ASP A 79 -16.58 11.61 24.20
C ASP A 79 -17.00 12.67 25.23
N TRP A 80 -16.17 12.90 26.26
CA TRP A 80 -16.45 13.96 27.24
C TRP A 80 -16.35 15.36 26.62
N LEU A 81 -15.41 15.56 25.69
CA LEU A 81 -15.31 16.80 24.91
C LEU A 81 -16.43 16.93 23.88
N THR A 82 -16.93 15.81 23.36
CA THR A 82 -17.95 15.81 22.32
C THR A 82 -19.36 15.96 22.88
N PHE A 83 -19.71 15.15 23.88
CA PHE A 83 -21.08 15.01 24.38
C PHE A 83 -21.29 15.59 25.78
N ASP A 84 -20.27 15.58 26.64
CA ASP A 84 -20.40 15.98 28.05
C ASP A 84 -19.73 17.34 28.37
N HIS A 85 -19.38 18.13 27.36
CA HIS A 85 -18.52 19.31 27.52
C HIS A 85 -19.14 20.44 28.37
N HIS A 86 -20.47 20.43 28.57
CA HIS A 86 -21.15 21.33 29.50
C HIS A 86 -20.81 21.04 30.97
N SER A 87 -20.83 19.76 31.37
CA SER A 87 -20.59 19.33 32.75
C SER A 87 -19.10 19.10 33.00
N ARG A 88 -18.38 18.55 32.03
CA ARG A 88 -16.95 18.20 32.14
C ARG A 88 -16.03 19.38 31.87
N TYR A 89 -16.42 20.36 31.04
CA TYR A 89 -15.62 21.56 30.79
C TYR A 89 -16.41 22.85 31.13
N PRO A 90 -16.81 23.02 32.40
CA PRO A 90 -17.62 24.16 32.83
C PRO A 90 -16.86 25.49 32.71
N HIS A 91 -15.52 25.44 32.74
CA HIS A 91 -14.63 26.60 32.69
C HIS A 91 -14.26 27.08 31.29
N LEU A 92 -14.91 26.55 30.23
CA LEU A 92 -14.76 27.12 28.90
C LEU A 92 -15.17 28.61 28.91
N PRO A 93 -14.42 29.52 28.26
CA PRO A 93 -14.64 30.96 28.33
C PRO A 93 -16.04 31.40 27.89
N SER A 94 -16.54 32.50 28.42
CA SER A 94 -17.87 33.02 28.05
C SER A 94 -17.94 33.54 26.60
N LYS A 95 -16.80 33.97 26.03
CA LYS A 95 -16.68 34.50 24.67
C LYS A 95 -15.52 33.86 23.92
N ILE A 96 -15.86 33.10 22.88
CA ILE A 96 -14.90 32.52 21.92
C ILE A 96 -15.14 33.16 20.55
N ARG A 97 -14.05 33.54 19.88
CA ARG A 97 -14.10 34.05 18.51
C ARG A 97 -14.09 32.94 17.48
N SER A 98 -13.15 32.01 17.66
CA SER A 98 -12.88 30.94 16.71
C SER A 98 -12.57 29.67 17.47
N ILE A 99 -13.03 28.55 16.94
CA ILE A 99 -12.78 27.21 17.43
C ILE A 99 -11.96 26.49 16.37
N VAL A 100 -10.80 25.95 16.77
CA VAL A 100 -9.91 25.19 15.90
C VAL A 100 -9.93 23.74 16.32
N GLY A 101 -10.35 22.84 15.42
CA GLY A 101 -10.36 21.40 15.63
C GLY A 101 -9.42 20.67 14.66
N HIS A 102 -9.01 19.46 15.02
CA HIS A 102 -8.26 18.57 14.15
C HIS A 102 -9.22 17.59 13.45
N ALA A 103 -9.25 17.62 12.12
CA ALA A 103 -10.10 16.73 11.32
C ALA A 103 -9.84 15.25 11.65
N GLY A 104 -10.91 14.50 11.90
CA GLY A 104 -10.85 13.06 12.19
C GLY A 104 -10.31 12.69 13.58
N ILE A 105 -10.05 13.69 14.45
CA ILE A 105 -9.64 13.48 15.85
C ILE A 105 -10.54 14.28 16.79
N THR A 106 -10.51 15.60 16.71
CA THR A 106 -11.28 16.50 17.60
C THR A 106 -12.34 17.33 16.86
N SER A 107 -12.46 17.16 15.55
CA SER A 107 -13.40 17.92 14.71
C SER A 107 -14.86 17.77 15.16
N ARG A 108 -15.31 16.54 15.49
CA ARG A 108 -16.68 16.33 15.98
C ARG A 108 -16.96 17.07 17.30
N ALA A 109 -15.98 17.09 18.22
CA ALA A 109 -16.09 17.88 19.44
C ALA A 109 -16.13 19.38 19.16
N ALA A 110 -15.29 19.87 18.25
CA ALA A 110 -15.28 21.28 17.84
C ALA A 110 -16.61 21.71 17.20
N VAL A 111 -17.20 20.86 16.35
CA VAL A 111 -18.55 21.07 15.76
C VAL A 111 -19.60 21.16 16.85
N ARG A 112 -19.64 20.21 17.79
CA ARG A 112 -20.61 20.19 18.90
C ARG A 112 -20.48 21.42 19.79
N ILE A 113 -19.26 21.78 20.18
CA ILE A 113 -19.00 22.96 21.01
C ILE A 113 -19.44 24.25 20.29
N LYS A 114 -19.22 24.38 18.97
CA LYS A 114 -19.78 25.49 18.18
C LYS A 114 -21.30 25.51 18.24
N GLN A 115 -21.95 24.39 17.89
CA GLN A 115 -23.41 24.32 17.77
C GLN A 115 -24.13 24.56 19.10
N GLU A 116 -23.59 24.05 20.20
CA GLU A 116 -24.26 24.05 21.50
C GLU A 116 -23.84 25.22 22.42
N ARG A 117 -22.60 25.75 22.28
CA ARG A 117 -22.09 26.80 23.18
C ARG A 117 -21.69 28.11 22.50
N TYR A 118 -21.25 28.07 21.24
CA TYR A 118 -20.67 29.23 20.56
C TYR A 118 -21.12 29.32 19.10
N GLN A 119 -22.42 29.50 18.88
CA GLN A 119 -23.02 29.50 17.54
C GLN A 119 -22.44 30.59 16.62
N ASP A 120 -22.02 31.71 17.19
CA ASP A 120 -21.40 32.83 16.46
C ASP A 120 -19.89 32.66 16.24
N ALA A 121 -19.26 31.62 16.80
CA ALA A 121 -17.83 31.39 16.64
C ALA A 121 -17.53 30.72 15.29
N LYS A 122 -16.42 31.15 14.68
CA LYS A 122 -15.94 30.53 13.45
C LYS A 122 -15.35 29.15 13.74
N LEU A 123 -15.75 28.12 13.01
CA LEU A 123 -15.15 26.80 13.06
C LEU A 123 -14.08 26.65 11.98
N ILE A 124 -12.88 26.32 12.42
CA ILE A 124 -11.71 26.08 11.58
C ILE A 124 -11.28 24.64 11.83
N LEU A 125 -11.15 23.85 10.78
CA LEU A 125 -10.61 22.50 10.89
C LEU A 125 -9.23 22.42 10.23
N VAL A 126 -8.35 21.63 10.81
CA VAL A 126 -7.01 21.37 10.28
C VAL A 126 -6.86 19.88 10.01
N THR A 127 -6.48 19.54 8.79
CA THR A 127 -6.34 18.17 8.32
C THR A 127 -4.88 17.85 8.06
N SER A 128 -4.39 16.78 8.69
CA SER A 128 -2.98 16.37 8.64
C SER A 128 -2.75 14.90 8.30
N ASP A 129 -3.83 14.15 8.05
CA ASP A 129 -3.81 12.73 7.73
C ASP A 129 -4.69 12.48 6.50
N ILE A 130 -4.38 11.41 5.76
CA ILE A 130 -5.21 10.88 4.68
C ILE A 130 -5.55 9.44 5.10
N PRO A 131 -6.77 9.20 5.63
CA PRO A 131 -7.15 7.86 6.09
C PRO A 131 -6.94 6.76 5.04
N GLU A 132 -7.27 7.04 3.78
CA GLU A 132 -7.03 6.14 2.64
C GLU A 132 -5.56 5.77 2.43
N ASP A 133 -4.61 6.62 2.81
CA ASP A 133 -3.18 6.33 2.68
C ASP A 133 -2.64 5.61 3.93
N THR A 134 -3.11 5.99 5.13
CA THR A 134 -2.41 5.63 6.38
C THR A 134 -3.08 4.54 7.19
N GLU A 135 -4.41 4.41 7.19
CA GLU A 135 -5.11 3.46 8.08
C GLU A 135 -4.85 2.00 7.68
N TYR A 136 -4.57 1.71 6.40
CA TYR A 136 -4.16 0.38 5.93
C TYR A 136 -2.96 -0.19 6.70
N TYR A 137 -2.07 0.68 7.17
CA TYR A 137 -0.84 0.28 7.89
C TYR A 137 -1.02 0.27 9.41
N LYS A 138 -2.20 0.64 9.93
CA LYS A 138 -2.47 0.73 11.37
C LYS A 138 -3.24 -0.47 11.93
N GLY A 139 -3.55 -1.48 11.10
CA GLY A 139 -4.23 -2.73 11.48
C GLY A 139 -5.55 -2.94 10.73
N GLU A 140 -6.07 -4.17 10.75
CA GLU A 140 -7.24 -4.57 9.95
C GLU A 140 -8.51 -3.80 10.31
N GLU A 141 -8.78 -3.57 11.60
CA GLU A 141 -9.93 -2.79 12.07
C GLU A 141 -9.92 -1.36 11.50
N LYS A 142 -8.75 -0.70 11.56
CA LYS A 142 -8.55 0.65 11.04
C LYS A 142 -8.67 0.70 9.52
N ALA A 143 -8.14 -0.30 8.81
CA ALA A 143 -8.27 -0.42 7.37
C ALA A 143 -9.74 -0.59 6.92
N MET A 144 -10.54 -1.40 7.63
CA MET A 144 -11.97 -1.56 7.35
C MET A 144 -12.80 -0.30 7.70
N GLY A 145 -12.28 0.54 8.59
CA GLY A 145 -12.90 1.79 9.02
C GLY A 145 -12.63 3.00 8.11
N ILE A 146 -11.83 2.88 7.04
CA ILE A 146 -11.40 4.00 6.19
C ILE A 146 -12.59 4.81 5.68
N GLY A 147 -13.55 4.15 5.01
CA GLY A 147 -14.72 4.84 4.44
C GLY A 147 -15.51 5.61 5.50
N LYS A 148 -15.78 4.96 6.65
CA LYS A 148 -16.48 5.61 7.77
C LYS A 148 -15.72 6.83 8.33
N LYS A 149 -14.39 6.74 8.38
CA LYS A 149 -13.55 7.84 8.88
C LYS A 149 -13.51 9.00 7.90
N GLU A 150 -13.38 8.72 6.60
CA GLU A 150 -13.47 9.74 5.53
C GLU A 150 -14.85 10.42 5.54
N ASP A 151 -15.94 9.64 5.61
CA ASP A 151 -17.31 10.17 5.70
C ASP A 151 -17.48 11.06 6.95
N SER A 152 -16.98 10.63 8.11
CA SER A 152 -17.02 11.43 9.33
C SER A 152 -16.24 12.73 9.21
N ILE A 153 -15.10 12.74 8.49
CA ILE A 153 -14.33 13.97 8.23
C ILE A 153 -15.11 14.90 7.31
N LEU A 154 -15.78 14.37 6.28
CA LEU A 154 -16.62 15.13 5.36
C LEU A 154 -17.82 15.76 6.07
N GLU A 155 -18.50 15.01 6.94
CA GLU A 155 -19.60 15.52 7.76
C GLU A 155 -19.14 16.70 8.63
N ASP A 156 -17.99 16.57 9.30
CA ASP A 156 -17.46 17.65 10.14
C ASP A 156 -17.00 18.86 9.30
N ALA A 157 -16.40 18.60 8.14
CA ALA A 157 -15.95 19.64 7.22
C ALA A 157 -17.11 20.46 6.63
N GLN A 158 -18.29 19.85 6.44
CA GLN A 158 -19.49 20.56 6.01
C GLN A 158 -19.93 21.65 7.01
N GLU A 159 -19.66 21.47 8.30
CA GLU A 159 -20.03 22.41 9.36
C GLU A 159 -18.94 23.49 9.60
N ALA A 160 -17.77 23.30 9.00
CA ALA A 160 -16.62 24.19 9.12
C ALA A 160 -16.73 25.39 8.19
N ASP A 161 -16.28 26.55 8.67
CA ASP A 161 -16.20 27.76 7.86
C ASP A 161 -14.95 27.73 6.96
N VAL A 162 -13.85 27.17 7.49
CA VAL A 162 -12.58 27.00 6.77
C VAL A 162 -11.93 25.67 7.13
N VAL A 163 -11.40 24.97 6.13
CA VAL A 163 -10.54 23.80 6.32
C VAL A 163 -9.13 24.11 5.82
N PHE A 164 -8.13 23.79 6.64
CA PHE A 164 -6.71 23.90 6.32
C PHE A 164 -6.10 22.52 6.15
N SER A 165 -5.62 22.19 4.96
CA SER A 165 -4.97 20.89 4.68
C SER A 165 -3.46 21.03 4.64
N LEU A 166 -2.75 20.15 5.36
CA LEU A 166 -1.30 20.20 5.52
C LEU A 166 -0.56 19.73 4.26
N GLY A 167 -0.03 20.68 3.49
CA GLY A 167 0.70 20.42 2.26
C GLY A 167 -0.18 20.00 1.07
N ASP A 168 0.45 19.90 -0.11
CA ASP A 168 -0.24 19.71 -1.39
C ASP A 168 -0.97 18.37 -1.50
N LYS A 169 -0.32 17.27 -1.05
CA LYS A 169 -0.90 15.94 -1.15
C LYS A 169 -2.23 15.80 -0.40
N ILE A 170 -2.31 16.34 0.82
CA ILE A 170 -3.53 16.32 1.63
C ILE A 170 -4.57 17.28 1.06
N PHE A 171 -4.13 18.46 0.60
CA PHE A 171 -5.01 19.43 -0.04
C PHE A 171 -5.66 18.84 -1.31
N ASP A 172 -4.91 18.20 -2.20
CA ASP A 172 -5.44 17.60 -3.42
C ASP A 172 -6.45 16.49 -3.13
N HIS A 173 -6.14 15.60 -2.17
CA HIS A 173 -7.06 14.55 -1.72
C HIS A 173 -8.41 15.13 -1.27
N PHE A 174 -8.39 16.05 -0.31
CA PHE A 174 -9.63 16.60 0.24
C PHE A 174 -10.34 17.57 -0.70
N GLU A 175 -9.64 18.22 -1.64
CA GLU A 175 -10.28 19.01 -2.69
C GLU A 175 -11.18 18.13 -3.56
N ASN A 176 -10.75 16.89 -3.85
CA ASN A 176 -11.59 15.92 -4.52
C ASN A 176 -12.73 15.40 -3.62
N GLN A 177 -12.46 15.06 -2.36
CA GLN A 177 -13.47 14.54 -1.43
C GLN A 177 -14.58 15.57 -1.14
N PHE A 178 -14.24 16.86 -0.97
CA PHE A 178 -15.22 17.94 -0.72
C PHE A 178 -16.18 18.20 -1.89
N ARG A 179 -15.98 17.55 -3.05
CA ARG A 179 -16.96 17.55 -4.14
C ARG A 179 -18.27 16.87 -3.73
N ALA A 180 -18.22 15.92 -2.81
CA ALA A 180 -19.39 15.27 -2.24
C ALA A 180 -20.22 16.20 -1.34
N ILE A 181 -19.61 17.27 -0.81
CA ILE A 181 -20.31 18.28 0.00
C ILE A 181 -21.11 19.21 -0.95
N PRO A 182 -22.40 19.47 -0.66
CA PRO A 182 -23.21 20.43 -1.42
C PRO A 182 -22.51 21.78 -1.57
N ALA A 183 -22.55 22.37 -2.76
CA ALA A 183 -21.77 23.58 -3.08
C ALA A 183 -22.04 24.76 -2.14
N ASN A 184 -23.26 24.88 -1.61
CA ASN A 184 -23.66 25.92 -0.65
C ASN A 184 -23.22 25.66 0.80
N LYS A 185 -22.72 24.45 1.10
CA LYS A 185 -22.21 24.04 2.40
C LYS A 185 -20.72 23.68 2.37
N ARG A 186 -20.06 23.84 1.21
CA ARG A 186 -18.65 23.49 1.07
C ARG A 186 -17.79 24.49 1.85
N PRO A 187 -16.88 24.03 2.73
CA PRO A 187 -16.01 24.94 3.45
C PRO A 187 -15.06 25.67 2.50
N LYS A 188 -14.55 26.83 2.91
CA LYS A 188 -13.38 27.40 2.26
C LYS A 188 -12.19 26.48 2.50
N HIS A 189 -11.63 25.90 1.45
CA HIS A 189 -10.48 25.01 1.57
C HIS A 189 -9.18 25.77 1.27
N VAL A 190 -8.19 25.63 2.15
CA VAL A 190 -6.92 26.37 2.08
C VAL A 190 -5.75 25.42 2.31
N LYS A 191 -4.71 25.53 1.48
CA LYS A 191 -3.44 24.82 1.70
C LYS A 191 -2.70 25.45 2.88
N PHE A 192 -2.29 24.62 3.84
CA PHE A 192 -1.49 25.04 4.99
C PHE A 192 -0.06 24.51 4.86
N ALA A 193 0.91 25.42 4.79
CA ALA A 193 2.32 25.07 4.75
C ALA A 193 2.88 24.95 6.18
N PRO A 194 3.33 23.76 6.61
CA PRO A 194 3.87 23.60 7.95
C PRO A 194 5.23 24.26 8.05
N ARG A 195 5.41 25.12 9.04
CA ARG A 195 6.75 25.58 9.44
C ARG A 195 7.32 24.63 10.50
N SER A 196 8.63 24.40 10.48
CA SER A 196 9.32 23.75 11.60
C SER A 196 9.37 24.70 12.80
N SER A 197 9.48 24.21 14.04
CA SER A 197 9.62 25.09 15.20
C SER A 197 11.02 25.71 15.27
N LYS A 198 11.14 26.84 15.97
CA LYS A 198 12.40 27.60 16.09
C LYS A 198 13.56 26.76 16.62
N ILE A 199 13.30 25.79 17.50
CA ILE A 199 14.34 24.93 18.05
C ILE A 199 15.14 24.18 16.97
N PHE A 200 14.49 23.75 15.89
CA PHE A 200 15.17 23.14 14.74
C PHE A 200 15.78 24.20 13.83
N GLN A 201 15.07 25.32 13.57
CA GLN A 201 15.57 26.42 12.73
C GLN A 201 16.84 27.06 13.29
N ASP A 202 16.96 27.17 14.60
CA ASP A 202 18.10 27.81 15.29
C ASP A 202 19.24 26.81 15.56
N SER A 203 19.00 25.51 15.39
CA SER A 203 20.02 24.48 15.56
C SER A 203 21.07 24.51 14.46
N VAL A 204 22.33 24.26 14.79
CA VAL A 204 23.43 24.23 13.81
C VAL A 204 24.06 22.84 13.83
N ALA A 205 23.61 21.96 12.93
CA ALA A 205 24.16 20.63 12.80
C ALA A 205 25.63 20.69 12.36
N GLU A 206 26.52 20.09 13.17
CA GLU A 206 27.95 20.04 12.89
C GLU A 206 28.36 18.61 12.49
N TYR A 207 29.07 18.49 11.37
CA TYR A 207 29.71 17.23 11.01
C TYR A 207 30.88 16.92 11.96
N LYS A 208 30.90 15.72 12.54
CA LYS A 208 32.06 15.16 13.25
C LYS A 208 32.52 13.90 12.55
N ASP A 209 33.84 13.82 12.33
CA ASP A 209 34.46 12.63 11.74
C ASP A 209 34.62 11.55 12.81
N THR A 210 33.61 10.69 12.93
CA THR A 210 33.59 9.60 13.91
C THR A 210 33.58 8.24 13.24
N LYS A 211 34.29 7.27 13.83
CA LYS A 211 34.31 5.88 13.36
C LYS A 211 32.93 5.20 13.39
N THR A 212 32.02 5.66 14.24
CA THR A 212 30.66 5.12 14.34
C THR A 212 29.68 6.12 13.75
N MET A 213 28.89 5.69 12.77
CA MET A 213 27.82 6.52 12.21
C MET A 213 26.51 6.26 12.95
N VAL A 214 25.69 7.30 13.11
CA VAL A 214 24.39 7.19 13.80
C VAL A 214 23.28 7.47 12.81
N VAL A 215 22.36 6.52 12.64
CA VAL A 215 21.11 6.72 11.90
C VAL A 215 19.99 6.89 12.92
N LEU A 216 19.15 7.91 12.73
CA LEU A 216 17.98 8.18 13.56
C LEU A 216 16.71 7.95 12.75
N SER A 217 15.76 7.22 13.33
CA SER A 217 14.38 7.16 12.84
C SER A 217 13.43 7.60 13.95
N ILE A 218 12.36 8.30 13.58
CA ILE A 218 11.29 8.69 14.49
C ILE A 218 10.02 8.13 13.89
N GLY A 219 9.37 7.21 14.60
CA GLY A 219 8.29 6.42 14.01
C GLY A 219 7.11 6.22 14.95
N ARG A 220 5.91 6.36 14.37
CA ARG A 220 4.65 5.74 14.79
C ARG A 220 4.22 4.75 13.71
N VAL A 221 5.03 3.73 13.36
CA VAL A 221 4.73 2.98 12.13
C VAL A 221 5.02 1.50 12.22
N LYS A 222 4.04 0.78 12.79
CA LYS A 222 3.82 -0.64 12.53
C LYS A 222 3.94 -0.91 11.02
N GLY A 223 4.91 -1.71 10.61
CA GLY A 223 5.05 -2.22 9.24
C GLY A 223 6.18 -1.62 8.39
N VAL A 224 6.95 -0.65 8.91
CA VAL A 224 8.16 -0.10 8.26
C VAL A 224 9.45 -0.52 8.96
N GLU A 225 9.35 -1.05 10.19
CA GLU A 225 10.48 -1.50 10.99
C GLU A 225 11.21 -2.65 10.30
N LYS A 226 10.48 -3.60 9.71
CA LYS A 226 11.09 -4.71 8.95
C LYS A 226 11.98 -4.19 7.82
N LEU A 227 11.43 -3.34 6.96
CA LEU A 227 12.15 -2.78 5.81
C LEU A 227 13.40 -1.99 6.26
N SER A 228 13.25 -1.17 7.30
CA SER A 228 14.34 -0.37 7.86
C SER A 228 15.43 -1.26 8.47
N THR A 229 15.04 -2.29 9.21
CA THR A 229 15.96 -3.22 9.89
C THR A 229 16.77 -4.04 8.88
N GLU A 230 16.12 -4.58 7.84
CA GLU A 230 16.80 -5.33 6.78
C GLU A 230 17.78 -4.42 6.00
N SER A 231 17.34 -3.21 5.64
CA SER A 231 18.17 -2.26 4.90
C SER A 231 19.38 -1.81 5.72
N LEU A 232 19.19 -1.48 7.00
CA LEU A 232 20.27 -1.08 7.89
C LEU A 232 21.20 -2.24 8.22
N SER A 233 20.70 -3.47 8.26
CA SER A 233 21.55 -4.65 8.45
C SER A 233 22.53 -4.84 7.30
N ILE A 234 22.07 -4.68 6.05
CA ILE A 234 22.95 -4.70 4.86
C ILE A 234 24.06 -3.64 4.95
N VAL A 235 23.73 -2.46 5.50
CA VAL A 235 24.70 -1.37 5.67
C VAL A 235 25.65 -1.64 6.84
N ALA A 236 25.16 -2.21 7.94
CA ALA A 236 25.93 -2.52 9.14
C ALA A 236 27.03 -3.58 8.87
N ASP A 237 26.79 -4.49 7.93
CA ASP A 237 27.81 -5.46 7.50
C ASP A 237 28.99 -4.83 6.76
N LYS A 238 28.81 -3.60 6.25
CA LYS A 238 29.84 -2.87 5.49
C LYS A 238 30.46 -1.73 6.29
N MET A 239 29.74 -1.16 7.24
CA MET A 239 30.10 0.05 7.96
C MET A 239 29.65 -0.01 9.42
N ASN A 240 30.43 0.57 10.32
CA ASN A 240 30.10 0.64 11.73
C ASN A 240 28.99 1.67 11.98
N ILE A 241 27.74 1.22 12.01
CA ILE A 241 26.56 2.06 12.22
C ILE A 241 25.82 1.68 13.51
N LYS A 242 25.19 2.67 14.13
CA LYS A 242 24.20 2.50 15.20
C LYS A 242 22.88 3.07 14.75
N TRP A 243 21.81 2.34 14.95
CA TRP A 243 20.47 2.82 14.69
C TRP A 243 19.79 3.22 15.99
N ARG A 244 19.25 4.43 16.04
CA ARG A 244 18.46 4.94 17.16
C ARG A 244 17.04 5.17 16.67
N VAL A 245 16.07 4.64 17.43
CA VAL A 245 14.66 4.71 17.05
C VAL A 245 13.91 5.37 18.19
N ILE A 246 13.27 6.50 17.91
CA ILE A 246 12.33 7.11 18.85
C ILE A 246 10.97 6.47 18.62
N VAL A 247 10.44 5.81 19.66
CA VAL A 247 9.18 5.05 19.64
C VAL A 247 8.25 5.49 20.78
N ASN A 248 6.95 5.38 20.54
CA ASN A 248 5.96 5.52 21.60
C ASN A 248 6.12 4.41 22.64
N LYS A 249 5.84 4.74 23.89
CA LYS A 249 5.95 3.78 25.00
C LYS A 249 5.05 2.55 24.78
N ASP A 250 3.85 2.78 24.27
CA ASP A 250 2.85 1.72 24.05
C ASP A 250 3.23 0.79 22.88
N ASP A 251 4.07 1.27 21.95
CA ASP A 251 4.55 0.50 20.81
C ASP A 251 5.93 -0.14 21.06
N PHE A 252 6.53 0.09 22.23
CA PHE A 252 7.92 -0.28 22.51
C PHE A 252 8.16 -1.79 22.39
N GLU A 253 7.32 -2.62 23.00
CA GLU A 253 7.48 -4.07 23.01
C GLU A 253 7.31 -4.69 21.62
N ALA A 254 6.25 -4.28 20.90
CA ALA A 254 5.98 -4.73 19.54
C ALA A 254 7.11 -4.32 18.58
N THR A 255 7.60 -3.08 18.70
CA THR A 255 8.73 -2.60 17.91
C THR A 255 9.98 -3.42 18.24
N ASN A 256 10.28 -3.63 19.52
CA ASN A 256 11.46 -4.39 19.94
C ASN A 256 11.46 -5.82 19.40
N ALA A 257 10.31 -6.50 19.42
CA ALA A 257 10.18 -7.86 18.87
C ALA A 257 10.52 -7.91 17.37
N ILE A 258 10.01 -6.95 16.58
CA ILE A 258 10.32 -6.87 15.14
C ILE A 258 11.81 -6.62 14.93
N LEU A 259 12.39 -5.69 15.68
CA LEU A 259 13.81 -5.34 15.54
C LEU A 259 14.73 -6.52 15.88
N GLU A 260 14.41 -7.29 16.94
CA GLU A 260 15.17 -8.49 17.32
C GLU A 260 15.11 -9.59 16.27
N GLN A 261 13.98 -9.74 15.57
CA GLN A 261 13.79 -10.77 14.55
C GLN A 261 14.62 -10.52 13.29
N TYR A 262 14.76 -9.27 12.85
CA TYR A 262 15.35 -8.93 11.54
C TYR A 262 16.74 -8.29 11.62
N LYS A 263 17.28 -8.03 12.82
CA LYS A 263 18.61 -7.43 12.96
C LYS A 263 19.72 -8.41 12.61
N SER A 264 20.74 -7.92 11.92
CA SER A 264 22.05 -8.59 11.85
C SER A 264 22.79 -8.48 13.19
N ALA A 265 23.76 -9.37 13.40
CA ALA A 265 24.65 -9.31 14.58
C ALA A 265 25.47 -8.01 14.64
N ASN A 266 25.70 -7.35 13.50
CA ASN A 266 26.50 -6.14 13.38
C ASN A 266 25.70 -4.85 13.61
N LEU A 267 24.36 -4.91 13.59
CA LEU A 267 23.51 -3.74 13.78
C LEU A 267 23.15 -3.55 15.26
N GLN A 268 23.71 -2.49 15.87
CA GLN A 268 23.31 -2.07 17.20
C GLN A 268 22.10 -1.13 17.12
N ILE A 269 21.03 -1.49 17.81
CA ILE A 269 19.77 -0.73 17.85
C ILE A 269 19.55 -0.17 19.26
N THR A 270 19.12 1.08 19.36
CA THR A 270 18.75 1.73 20.61
C THR A 270 17.36 2.31 20.50
N LEU A 271 16.42 1.76 21.26
CA LEU A 271 15.08 2.32 21.41
C LEU A 271 15.10 3.46 22.42
N ILE A 272 14.48 4.58 22.04
CA ILE A 272 14.38 5.79 22.85
C ILE A 272 12.89 6.10 23.01
N PRO A 273 12.39 6.30 24.25
CA PRO A 273 11.01 6.70 24.44
C PRO A 273 10.77 8.09 23.85
N TYR A 274 9.56 8.31 23.32
CA TYR A 274 9.16 9.62 22.81
C TYR A 274 9.27 10.71 23.88
N GLY A 275 9.92 11.82 23.54
CA GLY A 275 10.22 12.93 24.45
C GLY A 275 9.76 14.28 23.88
N THR A 276 10.24 15.38 24.47
CA THR A 276 9.92 16.74 24.01
C THR A 276 10.52 17.05 22.63
N GLN A 277 10.05 18.11 21.96
CA GLN A 277 10.72 18.63 20.76
C GLN A 277 12.21 18.93 21.01
N LYS A 278 12.58 19.36 22.23
CA LYS A 278 13.97 19.57 22.62
C LYS A 278 14.76 18.27 22.69
N ASP A 279 14.15 17.20 23.20
CA ASP A 279 14.76 15.87 23.21
C ASP A 279 14.91 15.34 21.80
N ILE A 280 13.88 15.46 20.97
CA ILE A 280 13.92 15.07 19.54
C ILE A 280 15.01 15.81 18.80
N CYS A 281 15.07 17.14 18.94
CA CYS A 281 16.11 17.96 18.33
C CYS A 281 17.50 17.53 18.81
N LYS A 282 17.67 17.27 20.12
CA LYS A 282 18.94 16.76 20.67
C LYS A 282 19.34 15.41 20.07
N GLU A 283 18.40 14.52 19.81
CA GLU A 283 18.65 13.23 19.16
C GLU A 283 18.98 13.40 17.68
N MET A 284 18.26 14.26 16.94
CA MET A 284 18.58 14.61 15.54
C MET A 284 20.00 15.16 15.41
N MET A 285 20.41 16.02 16.34
CA MET A 285 21.75 16.63 16.34
C MET A 285 22.89 15.65 16.62
N LYS A 286 22.59 14.45 17.13
CA LYS A 286 23.56 13.35 17.28
C LYS A 286 23.60 12.44 16.06
N ALA A 287 22.65 12.57 15.14
CA ALA A 287 22.51 11.70 13.98
C ALA A 287 23.39 12.18 12.83
N HIS A 288 23.91 11.22 12.08
CA HIS A 288 24.56 11.44 10.79
C HIS A 288 23.57 11.39 9.63
N LEU A 289 22.42 10.74 9.85
CA LEU A 289 21.32 10.62 8.92
C LEU A 289 20.01 10.47 9.70
N VAL A 290 18.99 11.24 9.33
CA VAL A 290 17.60 11.00 9.70
C VAL A 290 16.91 10.20 8.58
N LEU A 291 16.35 9.05 8.93
CA LEU A 291 15.75 8.10 8.01
C LEU A 291 14.23 8.08 8.20
N MET A 292 13.48 8.41 7.14
CA MET A 292 12.01 8.42 7.10
C MET A 292 11.51 7.57 5.91
N PRO A 293 11.57 6.22 6.00
CA PRO A 293 11.29 5.31 4.90
C PRO A 293 9.81 4.90 4.88
N SER A 294 8.89 5.85 5.14
CA SER A 294 7.46 5.59 5.28
C SER A 294 6.87 4.95 4.02
N ARG A 295 6.03 3.91 4.18
CA ARG A 295 5.29 3.29 3.06
C ARG A 295 4.15 4.18 2.55
N ALA A 296 3.54 4.92 3.46
CA ALA A 296 2.62 6.01 3.18
C ALA A 296 2.83 7.09 4.24
N GLU A 297 2.91 8.34 3.81
CA GLU A 297 3.12 9.49 4.67
C GLU A 297 2.39 10.70 4.05
N PRO A 298 1.34 11.23 4.70
CA PRO A 298 0.58 12.35 4.16
C PRO A 298 1.45 13.61 3.97
N PHE A 299 2.38 13.86 4.91
CA PHE A 299 3.35 14.94 4.79
C PHE A 299 4.77 14.50 5.15
N GLY A 300 5.07 14.23 6.43
CA GLY A 300 6.44 13.93 6.88
C GLY A 300 7.11 15.06 7.66
N LEU A 301 6.48 15.51 8.74
CA LEU A 301 6.98 16.63 9.56
C LEU A 301 8.38 16.37 10.14
N VAL A 302 8.69 15.11 10.47
CA VAL A 302 10.01 14.70 10.97
C VAL A 302 11.11 15.02 9.97
N GLY A 303 10.88 14.73 8.68
CA GLY A 303 11.86 15.05 7.64
C GLY A 303 12.03 16.56 7.48
N LEU A 304 10.95 17.34 7.55
CA LEU A 304 11.01 18.80 7.52
C LEU A 304 11.82 19.36 8.71
N GLU A 305 11.69 18.78 9.90
CA GLU A 305 12.47 19.14 11.08
C GLU A 305 13.95 18.81 10.92
N ALA A 306 14.29 17.66 10.33
CA ALA A 306 15.66 17.29 10.04
C ALA A 306 16.33 18.27 9.04
N ILE A 307 15.61 18.63 7.97
CA ILE A 307 16.05 19.65 7.01
C ILE A 307 16.25 20.99 7.73
N ALA A 308 15.28 21.40 8.55
CA ALA A 308 15.37 22.65 9.30
C ALA A 308 16.51 22.64 10.33
N ALA A 309 16.88 21.49 10.89
CA ALA A 309 18.04 21.34 11.77
C ALA A 309 19.38 21.32 11.00
N GLY A 310 19.35 21.13 9.68
CA GLY A 310 20.55 20.99 8.84
C GLY A 310 21.18 19.60 8.92
N VAL A 311 20.42 18.58 9.33
CA VAL A 311 20.88 17.19 9.42
C VAL A 311 20.53 16.48 8.10
N PRO A 312 21.43 15.67 7.52
CA PRO A 312 21.11 14.87 6.34
C PRO A 312 19.87 14.01 6.56
N VAL A 313 18.98 13.99 5.57
CA VAL A 313 17.72 13.24 5.62
C VAL A 313 17.61 12.32 4.41
N LEU A 314 16.94 11.19 4.59
CA LEU A 314 16.54 10.28 3.53
C LEU A 314 15.04 10.00 3.67
N VAL A 315 14.26 10.37 2.67
CA VAL A 315 12.78 10.37 2.70
C VAL A 315 12.19 9.48 1.61
N SER A 316 11.05 8.87 1.89
CA SER A 316 10.29 8.08 0.92
C SER A 316 9.66 8.94 -0.18
N SER A 317 9.69 8.44 -1.43
CA SER A 317 8.94 9.00 -2.57
C SER A 317 7.41 8.96 -2.38
N LYS A 318 6.92 8.25 -1.36
CA LYS A 318 5.49 8.17 -1.00
C LYS A 318 5.07 9.19 0.06
N SER A 319 5.93 10.17 0.38
CA SER A 319 5.66 11.22 1.36
C SER A 319 5.32 12.56 0.70
N GLY A 320 4.39 13.33 1.27
CA GLY A 320 4.12 14.71 0.81
C GLY A 320 5.34 15.64 0.96
N LEU A 321 6.30 15.31 1.82
CA LEU A 321 7.57 16.02 1.95
C LEU A 321 8.45 15.81 0.72
N ALA A 322 8.38 14.67 0.03
CA ALA A 322 9.13 14.47 -1.21
C ALA A 322 8.67 15.45 -2.29
N ASP A 323 7.35 15.63 -2.44
CA ASP A 323 6.77 16.63 -3.35
C ASP A 323 7.19 18.05 -2.94
N PHE A 324 7.16 18.34 -1.64
CA PHE A 324 7.58 19.62 -1.09
C PHE A 324 9.07 19.91 -1.32
N ILE A 325 9.95 18.91 -1.20
CA ILE A 325 11.39 19.04 -1.52
C ILE A 325 11.57 19.40 -3.00
N HIS A 326 10.80 18.77 -3.89
CA HIS A 326 10.85 19.05 -5.33
C HIS A 326 10.45 20.48 -5.69
N GLU A 327 9.61 21.12 -4.89
CA GLU A 327 9.16 22.49 -5.13
C GLU A 327 10.08 23.54 -4.49
N HIS A 328 10.64 23.25 -3.31
CA HIS A 328 11.26 24.28 -2.47
C HIS A 328 12.74 24.06 -2.15
N VAL A 329 13.28 22.84 -2.31
CA VAL A 329 14.64 22.50 -1.83
C VAL A 329 15.40 21.62 -2.83
N ASP A 330 15.73 22.18 -4.00
CA ASP A 330 16.46 21.50 -5.09
C ASP A 330 17.73 20.77 -4.61
N GLU A 331 18.44 21.34 -3.63
CA GLU A 331 19.66 20.77 -3.03
C GLU A 331 19.44 19.37 -2.43
N LEU A 332 18.20 18.96 -2.16
CA LEU A 332 17.87 17.71 -1.47
C LEU A 332 17.11 16.71 -2.35
N HIS A 333 17.05 16.88 -3.68
CA HIS A 333 16.40 15.90 -4.56
C HIS A 333 16.97 14.48 -4.42
N HIS A 334 18.28 14.36 -4.18
CA HIS A 334 18.97 13.08 -3.98
C HIS A 334 18.65 12.41 -2.63
N SER A 335 17.99 13.12 -1.71
CA SER A 335 17.50 12.58 -0.44
C SER A 335 16.19 11.80 -0.58
N ILE A 336 15.56 11.78 -1.76
CA ILE A 336 14.33 11.04 -2.01
C ILE A 336 14.67 9.64 -2.51
N VAL A 337 14.06 8.62 -1.87
CA VAL A 337 14.21 7.21 -2.21
C VAL A 337 12.92 6.70 -2.79
N ASP A 338 13.02 6.03 -3.94
CA ASP A 338 11.83 5.41 -4.51
C ASP A 338 11.43 4.17 -3.72
N MET A 339 10.18 4.17 -3.25
CA MET A 339 9.61 3.13 -2.42
C MET A 339 8.50 2.43 -3.22
N ASP A 340 8.89 1.48 -4.05
CA ASP A 340 7.96 0.62 -4.77
C ASP A 340 7.44 -0.48 -3.83
N GLY A 341 6.14 -0.46 -3.57
CA GLY A 341 5.49 -1.42 -2.68
C GLY A 341 5.33 -2.82 -3.28
N SER A 342 5.58 -3.00 -4.58
CA SER A 342 5.36 -4.27 -5.29
C SER A 342 6.50 -5.29 -5.11
N ASP A 343 7.74 -4.83 -4.91
CA ASP A 343 8.90 -5.67 -4.62
C ASP A 343 9.64 -5.17 -3.38
N ILE A 344 9.34 -5.78 -2.23
CA ILE A 344 9.94 -5.41 -0.95
C ILE A 344 11.45 -5.63 -0.93
N HIS A 345 11.97 -6.64 -1.65
CA HIS A 345 13.40 -6.92 -1.69
C HIS A 345 14.16 -5.91 -2.54
N ALA A 346 13.57 -5.47 -3.66
CA ALA A 346 14.11 -4.34 -4.43
C ALA A 346 14.15 -3.07 -3.58
N THR A 347 13.06 -2.77 -2.87
CA THR A 347 12.96 -1.57 -2.02
C THR A 347 13.98 -1.60 -0.87
N VAL A 348 14.19 -2.75 -0.22
CA VAL A 348 15.26 -2.91 0.79
C VAL A 348 16.64 -2.59 0.21
N LYS A 349 16.95 -3.08 -1.00
CA LYS A 349 18.25 -2.81 -1.64
C LYS A 349 18.41 -1.34 -2.00
N VAL A 350 17.39 -0.72 -2.56
CA VAL A 350 17.41 0.70 -2.94
C VAL A 350 17.56 1.59 -1.70
N LEU A 351 16.85 1.28 -0.62
CA LEU A 351 16.99 1.99 0.65
C LEU A 351 18.38 1.82 1.25
N ALA A 352 18.92 0.59 1.29
CA ALA A 352 20.27 0.32 1.76
C ALA A 352 21.33 1.09 0.95
N GLN A 353 21.18 1.17 -0.37
CA GLN A 353 22.06 1.95 -1.24
C GLN A 353 21.97 3.45 -0.94
N GLY A 354 20.76 3.99 -0.73
CA GLY A 354 20.55 5.39 -0.34
C GLY A 354 21.23 5.74 0.99
N ILE A 355 21.05 4.88 2.01
CA ILE A 355 21.69 5.01 3.32
C ILE A 355 23.21 4.95 3.17
N GLU A 356 23.73 3.93 2.47
CA GLU A 356 25.17 3.75 2.26
C GLU A 356 25.80 4.96 1.54
N ARG A 357 25.12 5.49 0.52
CA ARG A 357 25.57 6.65 -0.26
C ARG A 357 25.72 7.89 0.62
N ILE A 358 24.72 8.19 1.46
CA ILE A 358 24.77 9.34 2.36
C ILE A 358 25.88 9.16 3.40
N LEU A 359 25.94 7.99 4.05
CA LEU A 359 26.91 7.75 5.12
C LEU A 359 28.37 7.76 4.62
N LYS A 360 28.64 7.27 3.41
CA LYS A 360 29.98 7.34 2.79
C LYS A 360 30.44 8.76 2.45
N HIS A 361 29.49 9.66 2.18
CA HIS A 361 29.78 11.05 1.80
C HIS A 361 29.29 12.06 2.85
N ASN A 362 29.17 11.61 4.11
CA ASN A 362 28.55 12.34 5.21
C ASN A 362 28.99 13.81 5.33
N LYS A 363 30.29 14.13 5.25
CA LYS A 363 30.81 15.49 5.33
C LYS A 363 30.25 16.39 4.24
N THR A 364 30.12 15.88 3.03
CA THR A 364 29.52 16.59 1.90
C THR A 364 28.01 16.69 2.10
N GLU A 365 27.38 15.63 2.58
CA GLU A 365 25.93 15.60 2.84
C GLU A 365 25.52 16.58 3.94
N PHE A 366 26.31 16.77 5.01
CA PHE A 366 26.07 17.81 6.00
C PHE A 366 26.18 19.22 5.41
N LYS A 367 27.11 19.45 4.47
CA LYS A 367 27.18 20.74 3.75
C LYS A 367 25.96 20.94 2.85
N THR A 368 25.48 19.89 2.20
CA THR A 368 24.28 19.91 1.37
C THR A 368 23.04 20.14 2.22
N ALA A 369 22.91 19.47 3.36
CA ALA A 369 21.83 19.70 4.33
C ALA A 369 21.83 21.14 4.87
N ALA A 370 23.01 21.72 5.14
CA ALA A 370 23.12 23.13 5.54
C ALA A 370 22.66 24.10 4.44
N ARG A 371 22.99 23.85 3.17
CA ARG A 371 22.48 24.63 2.03
C ARG A 371 20.97 24.45 1.85
N GLY A 372 20.48 23.22 1.95
CA GLY A 372 19.05 22.90 1.90
C GLY A 372 18.26 23.61 3.00
N LYS A 373 18.78 23.65 4.24
CA LYS A 373 18.24 24.45 5.34
C LYS A 373 18.16 25.94 4.98
N GLN A 374 19.23 26.51 4.45
CA GLN A 374 19.26 27.93 4.06
C GLN A 374 18.23 28.23 2.95
N GLN A 375 18.14 27.39 1.93
CA GLN A 375 17.14 27.50 0.86
C GLN A 375 15.72 27.42 1.42
N LEU A 376 15.44 26.42 2.25
CA LEU A 376 14.14 26.21 2.90
C LEU A 376 13.70 27.46 3.70
N LEU A 377 14.55 27.96 4.60
CA LEU A 377 14.19 29.07 5.50
C LEU A 377 14.14 30.42 4.78
N SER A 378 14.99 30.64 3.77
CA SER A 378 14.98 31.89 2.99
C SER A 378 13.77 32.00 2.05
N SER A 379 13.19 30.88 1.62
CA SER A 379 12.01 30.88 0.76
C SER A 379 10.75 31.44 1.43
N LYS A 380 10.70 31.43 2.78
CA LYS A 380 9.54 31.90 3.56
C LYS A 380 8.21 31.26 3.11
N TYR A 381 8.26 30.02 2.61
CA TYR A 381 7.15 29.29 1.99
C TYR A 381 5.86 29.24 2.84
N TRP A 382 5.95 29.43 4.15
CA TRP A 382 4.82 29.36 5.07
C TRP A 382 4.04 30.68 5.20
N GLU A 383 4.64 31.84 4.92
CA GLU A 383 4.13 33.16 5.32
C GLU A 383 2.69 33.40 4.84
N GLU A 384 2.39 33.10 3.57
CA GLU A 384 1.05 33.33 3.01
C GLU A 384 -0.02 32.50 3.71
N SER A 385 0.20 31.19 3.83
CA SER A 385 -0.76 30.29 4.48
C SER A 385 -0.95 30.59 5.97
N HIS A 386 0.11 31.07 6.64
CA HIS A 386 0.06 31.47 8.04
C HIS A 386 -0.75 32.76 8.21
N CYS A 387 -0.56 33.74 7.34
CA CYS A 387 -1.40 34.93 7.31
C CYS A 387 -2.88 34.58 7.09
N GLN A 388 -3.18 33.67 6.16
CA GLN A 388 -4.56 33.20 5.92
C GLN A 388 -5.15 32.46 7.13
N PHE A 389 -4.34 31.65 7.84
CA PHE A 389 -4.76 30.97 9.06
C PHE A 389 -5.05 31.95 10.20
N ILE A 390 -4.15 32.91 10.43
CA ILE A 390 -4.37 33.98 11.42
C ILE A 390 -5.61 34.77 11.10
N GLN A 391 -5.75 35.20 9.84
CA GLN A 391 -6.93 35.92 9.39
C GLN A 391 -8.21 35.10 9.64
N ALA A 392 -8.20 33.79 9.36
CA ALA A 392 -9.34 32.94 9.68
C ALA A 392 -9.65 32.92 11.19
N CYS A 393 -8.63 32.87 12.04
CA CYS A 393 -8.78 32.90 13.49
C CYS A 393 -9.22 34.26 14.06
N THR A 394 -8.90 35.37 13.40
CA THR A 394 -9.07 36.73 13.95
C THR A 394 -10.19 37.55 13.31
N ASP A 395 -10.60 37.25 12.08
CA ASP A 395 -11.66 37.99 11.39
C ASP A 395 -13.02 37.73 12.06
N ALA A 396 -13.60 38.80 12.60
CA ALA A 396 -14.94 38.78 13.17
C ALA A 396 -15.99 38.87 12.05
N GLY A 397 -16.46 37.72 11.55
CA GLY A 397 -17.79 37.55 10.96
C GLY A 397 -18.28 38.55 9.90
N HIS A 398 -17.42 39.25 9.16
CA HIS A 398 -17.83 40.12 8.07
C HIS A 398 -17.39 39.54 6.73
N ASP A 399 -18.34 38.94 6.02
CA ASP A 399 -18.26 38.74 4.58
C ASP A 399 -17.95 40.08 3.91
N SER A 400 -16.71 40.24 3.50
CA SER A 400 -16.30 41.33 2.62
C SER A 400 -15.34 40.77 1.57
N GLN A 401 -15.76 40.95 0.31
CA GLN A 401 -14.96 40.72 -0.89
C GLN A 401 -13.55 41.32 -0.76
N PRO A 402 -12.53 40.74 -1.42
CA PRO A 402 -11.14 41.12 -1.21
C PRO A 402 -10.91 42.58 -1.55
N ALA A 403 -10.69 43.40 -0.52
CA ALA A 403 -10.24 44.76 -0.66
C ALA A 403 -8.77 44.76 -1.12
N THR A 404 -8.52 45.31 -2.30
CA THR A 404 -7.20 45.70 -2.82
C THR A 404 -6.34 46.33 -1.73
N VAL A 405 -5.23 45.67 -1.40
CA VAL A 405 -4.19 46.21 -0.51
C VAL A 405 -3.55 47.42 -1.19
N LYS A 406 -3.88 48.62 -0.68
CA LYS A 406 -3.17 49.86 -0.98
C LYS A 406 -1.75 49.77 -0.42
N LYS A 407 -0.76 49.61 -1.32
CA LYS A 407 0.66 49.86 -0.99
C LYS A 407 0.81 51.31 -0.50
N ARG A 408 1.22 51.49 0.75
CA ARG A 408 1.66 52.78 1.29
C ARG A 408 2.98 53.17 0.62
N LYS A 409 3.00 54.39 0.06
CA LYS A 409 4.19 55.06 -0.43
C LYS A 409 5.16 55.30 0.74
N HIS A 410 6.39 54.80 0.63
CA HIS A 410 7.53 55.42 1.28
C HIS A 410 8.44 56.02 0.21
N SER A 411 8.87 57.23 0.53
CA SER A 411 9.59 58.21 -0.27
C SER A 411 10.95 57.71 -0.76
N ALA A 412 11.25 58.07 -2.01
CA ALA A 412 12.53 57.88 -2.66
C ALA A 412 13.65 58.72 -2.02
N ALA A 413 14.79 58.08 -1.77
CA ALA A 413 16.11 58.70 -1.84
C ALA A 413 17.08 57.67 -2.43
N SER A 414 17.65 58.03 -3.56
CA SER A 414 18.41 57.22 -4.50
C SER A 414 19.83 56.90 -4.01
N ILE A 415 20.31 55.67 -4.20
CA ILE A 415 21.70 55.39 -4.54
C ILE A 415 21.71 54.30 -5.64
N GLU A 416 22.52 54.55 -6.65
CA GLU A 416 22.57 53.97 -7.99
C GLU A 416 22.87 52.48 -8.04
N GLU A 417 22.08 51.73 -8.83
CA GLU A 417 22.53 50.47 -9.45
C GLU A 417 22.69 50.70 -10.95
N ALA A 418 23.91 50.42 -11.43
CA ALA A 418 24.26 50.39 -12.83
C ALA A 418 23.42 49.31 -13.55
N GLY A 419 22.70 49.73 -14.58
CA GLY A 419 21.90 48.83 -15.41
C GLY A 419 22.74 47.98 -16.34
N GLU A 420 22.31 46.73 -16.53
CA GLU A 420 22.57 45.96 -17.75
C GLU A 420 21.23 45.45 -18.32
N ASP A 421 21.02 45.80 -19.59
CA ASP A 421 19.79 45.71 -20.37
C ASP A 421 19.26 44.28 -20.59
N THR A 422 17.99 44.01 -20.25
CA THR A 422 17.21 42.93 -20.87
C THR A 422 16.18 43.49 -21.86
N LYS A 423 16.60 43.72 -23.11
CA LYS A 423 15.69 44.05 -24.22
C LYS A 423 14.72 42.89 -24.51
N ALA A 424 13.44 43.13 -24.26
CA ALA A 424 12.29 42.29 -24.62
C ALA A 424 12.24 41.95 -26.14
N LEU A 425 11.70 40.77 -26.47
CA LEU A 425 11.42 40.35 -27.86
C LEU A 425 10.29 41.19 -28.47
N LYS A 426 10.38 41.55 -29.75
CA LYS A 426 9.34 42.33 -30.44
C LYS A 426 8.07 41.49 -30.72
N PRO A 427 6.85 42.03 -30.49
CA PRO A 427 5.55 41.32 -30.61
C PRO A 427 5.19 40.79 -32.01
N GLU A 428 5.87 41.21 -33.07
CA GLU A 428 5.46 40.92 -34.46
C GLU A 428 5.84 39.51 -34.94
N ALA A 429 6.88 38.88 -34.39
CA ALA A 429 7.27 37.52 -34.76
C ALA A 429 6.28 36.46 -34.23
N ILE A 430 5.78 36.67 -33.00
CA ILE A 430 4.78 35.79 -32.35
C ILE A 430 3.42 35.91 -33.07
N LYS A 431 2.99 37.15 -33.39
CA LYS A 431 1.75 37.39 -34.16
C LYS A 431 1.76 36.80 -35.58
N LYS A 432 2.93 36.61 -36.20
CA LYS A 432 3.05 35.93 -37.50
C LYS A 432 2.93 34.41 -37.37
N LEU A 433 3.47 33.81 -36.30
CA LEU A 433 3.38 32.36 -36.02
C LEU A 433 1.94 31.92 -35.71
N GLU A 434 1.22 32.70 -34.89
CA GLU A 434 -0.18 32.42 -34.51
C GLU A 434 -1.14 32.53 -35.70
N LYS A 435 -0.85 33.43 -36.65
CA LYS A 435 -1.68 33.67 -37.84
C LYS A 435 -1.61 32.58 -38.89
N VAL A 436 -0.52 31.81 -38.95
CA VAL A 436 -0.26 30.90 -40.07
C VAL A 436 -0.92 29.54 -39.89
N ASN A 437 -1.12 29.04 -38.66
CA ASN A 437 -1.59 27.66 -38.44
C ASN A 437 -2.60 27.47 -37.29
N GLY A 438 -3.15 28.55 -36.70
CA GLY A 438 -4.20 28.45 -35.67
C GLY A 438 -3.75 27.85 -34.32
N VAL A 439 -2.44 27.75 -34.07
CA VAL A 439 -1.88 27.27 -32.79
C VAL A 439 -1.49 28.48 -31.93
N ASN A 440 -1.92 28.47 -30.66
CA ASN A 440 -1.65 29.54 -29.70
C ASN A 440 -0.32 29.29 -28.98
N VAL A 441 0.67 30.17 -29.12
CA VAL A 441 2.03 29.94 -28.62
C VAL A 441 2.26 30.76 -27.35
N ASN A 442 2.00 30.15 -26.19
CA ASN A 442 2.20 30.79 -24.88
C ASN A 442 3.57 30.43 -24.27
N GLY A 443 4.21 31.39 -23.58
CA GLY A 443 5.35 31.13 -22.68
C GLY A 443 6.76 31.15 -23.29
N VAL A 444 6.93 31.62 -24.53
CA VAL A 444 8.25 31.65 -25.20
C VAL A 444 9.08 32.86 -24.77
N LYS A 445 10.31 32.62 -24.30
CA LYS A 445 11.30 33.67 -23.92
C LYS A 445 12.39 33.81 -25.00
N LYS A 446 13.15 34.91 -24.96
CA LYS A 446 14.33 35.10 -25.82
C LYS A 446 15.35 33.99 -25.58
N GLY A 447 15.73 33.26 -26.63
CA GLY A 447 16.65 32.12 -26.55
C GLY A 447 15.97 30.74 -26.58
N CYS A 448 14.65 30.66 -26.61
CA CYS A 448 13.93 29.39 -26.79
C CYS A 448 13.99 28.90 -28.25
N LEU A 449 14.27 27.60 -28.45
CA LEU A 449 14.10 26.91 -29.73
C LEU A 449 12.72 26.24 -29.79
N VAL A 450 11.98 26.43 -30.89
CA VAL A 450 10.66 25.85 -31.10
C VAL A 450 10.75 24.85 -32.25
N PHE A 451 10.32 23.61 -32.02
CA PHE A 451 10.30 22.54 -33.02
C PHE A 451 8.88 22.13 -33.36
N PHE A 452 8.64 21.82 -34.64
CA PHE A 452 7.39 21.27 -35.12
C PHE A 452 7.59 19.80 -35.46
N LEU A 453 6.72 18.93 -34.94
CA LEU A 453 6.73 17.50 -35.23
C LEU A 453 5.43 17.14 -35.94
N GLN A 454 5.56 16.64 -37.17
CA GLN A 454 4.42 16.16 -37.94
C GLN A 454 4.10 14.72 -37.53
N CYS A 455 2.93 14.51 -36.92
CA CYS A 455 2.41 13.17 -36.59
C CYS A 455 1.22 12.87 -37.51
N THR A 456 1.27 11.74 -38.22
CA THR A 456 0.25 11.36 -39.21
C THR A 456 -0.68 10.24 -38.74
N ASP A 457 -0.40 9.61 -37.60
CA ASP A 457 -1.21 8.53 -37.03
C ASP A 457 -1.21 8.54 -35.48
N LEU A 458 -2.16 7.79 -34.90
CA LEU A 458 -2.37 7.71 -33.45
C LEU A 458 -1.20 7.08 -32.70
N ASN A 459 -0.47 6.15 -33.32
CA ASN A 459 0.64 5.46 -32.69
C ASN A 459 1.85 6.38 -32.53
N GLY A 460 2.16 7.19 -33.56
CA GLY A 460 3.17 8.24 -33.52
C GLY A 460 2.85 9.29 -32.47
N LEU A 461 1.60 9.77 -32.41
CA LEU A 461 1.15 10.74 -31.41
C LEU A 461 1.27 10.19 -29.98
N GLY A 462 0.85 8.93 -29.77
CA GLY A 462 0.97 8.24 -28.47
C GLY A 462 2.42 8.07 -28.02
N LYS A 463 3.34 7.70 -28.94
CA LYS A 463 4.77 7.58 -28.63
C LYS A 463 5.39 8.90 -28.23
N VAL A 464 5.10 9.99 -28.94
CA VAL A 464 5.64 11.32 -28.61
C VAL A 464 5.13 11.79 -27.25
N TRP A 465 3.85 11.57 -26.94
CA TRP A 465 3.28 11.89 -25.63
C TRP A 465 3.90 11.07 -24.50
N PHE A 466 4.06 9.76 -24.70
CA PHE A 466 4.71 8.88 -23.73
C PHE A 466 6.17 9.31 -23.48
N MET A 467 6.91 9.64 -24.54
CA MET A 467 8.28 10.14 -24.42
C MET A 467 8.36 11.47 -23.67
N ASN A 468 7.39 12.37 -23.86
CA ASN A 468 7.29 13.62 -23.10
C ASN A 468 7.02 13.36 -21.60
N LYS A 469 6.09 12.45 -21.28
CA LYS A 469 5.76 12.10 -19.89
C LYS A 469 6.88 11.36 -19.14
N THR A 470 7.70 10.61 -19.86
CA THR A 470 8.84 9.85 -19.29
C THR A 470 10.17 10.62 -19.33
N GLY A 471 10.16 11.89 -19.78
CA GLY A 471 11.36 12.71 -19.99
C GLY A 471 12.31 12.16 -21.05
N ALA A 472 11.91 11.13 -21.80
CA ALA A 472 12.70 10.54 -22.87
C ALA A 472 12.82 11.48 -24.08
N LEU A 473 11.84 12.37 -24.27
CA LEU A 473 11.84 13.38 -25.32
C LEU A 473 12.94 14.43 -25.10
N ASP A 474 13.14 14.85 -23.85
CA ASP A 474 14.19 15.80 -23.45
C ASP A 474 15.58 15.27 -23.77
N ARG A 475 15.83 14.00 -23.41
CA ARG A 475 17.09 13.30 -23.71
C ARG A 475 17.32 13.14 -25.20
N LEU A 476 16.27 12.79 -25.95
CA LEU A 476 16.35 12.67 -27.40
C LEU A 476 16.69 14.02 -28.05
N LEU A 477 16.01 15.09 -27.69
CA LEU A 477 16.29 16.43 -28.22
C LEU A 477 17.67 16.94 -27.81
N HIS A 478 18.09 16.70 -26.57
CA HIS A 478 19.47 16.99 -26.12
C HIS A 478 20.49 16.30 -27.02
N SER A 479 20.33 15.00 -27.29
CA SER A 479 21.24 14.22 -28.14
C SER A 479 21.23 14.63 -29.63
N CYS A 480 20.11 15.18 -30.11
CA CYS A 480 19.96 15.60 -31.50
C CYS A 480 20.52 17.01 -31.74
N LEU A 481 20.35 17.90 -30.76
CA LEU A 481 20.73 19.31 -30.87
C LEU A 481 22.17 19.57 -30.48
N PHE A 482 22.71 18.78 -29.56
CA PHE A 482 24.08 18.90 -29.08
C PHE A 482 24.87 17.67 -29.52
N ARG A 483 25.54 17.78 -30.67
CA ARG A 483 26.58 16.83 -31.08
C ARG A 483 27.93 17.31 -30.53
N GLU A 484 28.87 16.39 -30.30
CA GLU A 484 30.21 16.56 -29.68
C GLU A 484 30.99 17.85 -30.02
N ILE A 485 30.73 18.48 -31.18
CA ILE A 485 31.38 19.72 -31.60
C ILE A 485 30.80 20.97 -30.90
N THR A 486 29.56 20.91 -30.41
CA THR A 486 28.87 22.03 -29.73
C THR A 486 29.26 22.15 -28.26
N GLU A 487 29.57 21.02 -27.61
CA GLU A 487 30.04 20.97 -26.22
C GLU A 487 31.44 21.58 -26.06
N GLN A 488 32.25 21.60 -27.12
CA GLN A 488 33.56 22.27 -27.12
C GLN A 488 33.49 23.78 -27.36
N LEU A 489 32.44 24.27 -28.04
CA LEU A 489 32.32 25.68 -28.44
C LEU A 489 31.52 26.54 -27.46
N VAL A 490 30.71 25.94 -26.58
CA VAL A 490 29.94 26.68 -25.57
C VAL A 490 30.55 26.41 -24.19
N SER A 491 31.37 27.35 -23.69
CA SER A 491 32.03 27.27 -22.37
C SER A 491 31.05 27.46 -21.20
N THR A 492 29.91 26.77 -21.20
CA THR A 492 28.91 26.81 -20.12
C THR A 492 28.74 25.44 -19.49
N LYS A 493 28.73 25.41 -18.15
CA LYS A 493 28.82 24.21 -17.30
C LYS A 493 27.60 23.26 -17.32
N SER A 494 26.52 23.58 -18.01
CA SER A 494 25.38 22.67 -18.23
C SER A 494 24.40 23.29 -19.21
N ILE A 495 23.97 22.55 -20.22
CA ILE A 495 22.83 22.94 -21.06
C ILE A 495 21.66 22.02 -20.71
N SER A 496 20.54 22.59 -20.29
CA SER A 496 19.31 21.84 -20.03
C SER A 496 18.34 22.00 -21.19
N VAL A 497 17.82 20.88 -21.70
CA VAL A 497 16.77 20.85 -22.72
C VAL A 497 15.50 20.34 -22.05
N LYS A 498 14.42 21.11 -22.15
CA LYS A 498 13.10 20.74 -21.64
C LYS A 498 12.08 20.85 -22.75
N ALA A 499 11.49 19.73 -23.14
CA ALA A 499 10.35 19.67 -24.03
C ALA A 499 9.07 19.83 -23.22
N THR A 500 8.10 20.54 -23.79
CA THR A 500 6.78 20.70 -23.19
C THR A 500 5.70 20.50 -24.25
N ILE A 501 4.77 19.59 -23.96
CA ILE A 501 3.55 19.39 -24.75
C ILE A 501 2.35 19.72 -23.86
N HIS A 502 1.53 20.68 -24.29
CA HIS A 502 0.33 21.05 -23.54
C HIS A 502 -0.73 19.95 -23.66
N VAL A 503 -1.40 19.63 -22.54
CA VAL A 503 -2.40 18.55 -22.47
C VAL A 503 -3.59 18.85 -23.38
N GLU A 504 -4.07 20.11 -23.43
CA GLU A 504 -5.15 20.46 -24.37
C GLU A 504 -4.76 20.30 -25.84
N ASP A 505 -3.52 20.60 -26.21
CA ASP A 505 -3.09 20.48 -27.61
C ASP A 505 -2.94 19.02 -28.02
N PHE A 506 -2.44 18.18 -27.11
CA PHE A 506 -2.46 16.72 -27.27
C PHE A 506 -3.90 16.19 -27.42
N ARG A 507 -4.83 16.64 -26.56
CA ARG A 507 -6.25 16.25 -26.64
C ARG A 507 -6.90 16.68 -27.95
N LYS A 508 -6.63 17.91 -28.44
CA LYS A 508 -7.13 18.40 -29.73
C LYS A 508 -6.59 17.58 -30.90
N ALA A 509 -5.30 17.26 -30.90
CA ALA A 509 -4.68 16.42 -31.93
C ALA A 509 -5.23 14.98 -31.91
N LEU A 510 -5.44 14.42 -30.72
CA LEU A 510 -6.05 13.11 -30.53
C LEU A 510 -7.49 13.07 -31.06
N ILE A 511 -8.31 14.07 -30.70
CA ILE A 511 -9.69 14.22 -31.18
C ILE A 511 -9.72 14.37 -32.71
N TYR A 512 -8.82 15.17 -33.27
CA TYR A 512 -8.73 15.37 -34.72
C TYR A 512 -8.41 14.07 -35.46
N LEU A 513 -7.37 13.33 -35.04
CA LEU A 513 -6.99 12.05 -35.66
C LEU A 513 -8.08 10.98 -35.50
N LEU A 514 -8.74 10.89 -34.35
CA LEU A 514 -9.87 10.00 -34.11
C LEU A 514 -11.12 10.38 -34.93
N ALA A 515 -11.34 11.66 -35.20
CA ALA A 515 -12.47 12.14 -35.99
C ALA A 515 -12.26 11.99 -37.50
N THR A 516 -11.01 12.08 -37.98
CA THR A 516 -10.68 11.89 -39.41
C THR A 516 -10.59 10.43 -39.83
N ALA A 517 -10.43 9.50 -38.89
CA ALA A 517 -10.31 8.07 -39.15
C ALA A 517 -11.65 7.33 -38.97
N ALA A 518 -12.62 7.58 -39.86
CA ALA A 518 -13.65 6.59 -40.16
C ALA A 518 -14.17 6.79 -41.60
N PRO A 519 -14.37 5.68 -42.34
CA PRO A 519 -15.77 5.34 -42.51
C PRO A 519 -16.09 3.87 -42.25
N LYS A 520 -17.21 3.73 -41.53
CA LYS A 520 -18.11 2.56 -41.38
C LYS A 520 -17.71 1.46 -40.40
N GLY A 521 -18.34 1.56 -39.22
CA GLY A 521 -18.75 0.40 -38.43
C GLY A 521 -17.95 0.18 -37.15
N LEU A 522 -18.00 1.11 -36.18
CA LEU A 522 -17.55 0.82 -34.83
C LEU A 522 -18.50 1.43 -33.79
N VAL A 523 -19.08 0.55 -32.98
CA VAL A 523 -19.80 0.88 -31.74
C VAL A 523 -18.76 1.28 -30.69
N ARG A 524 -18.99 2.41 -30.01
CA ARG A 524 -18.13 2.94 -28.95
C ARG A 524 -18.46 2.22 -27.63
N ILE A 525 -17.58 1.34 -27.16
CA ILE A 525 -17.07 1.22 -25.78
C ILE A 525 -15.84 0.30 -25.88
N THR A 526 -14.63 0.82 -25.69
CA THR A 526 -13.47 -0.03 -25.32
C THR A 526 -12.42 0.78 -24.57
N SER A 527 -12.09 0.26 -23.40
CA SER A 527 -10.96 0.61 -22.52
C SER A 527 -9.61 0.61 -23.26
N MET A 528 -8.67 1.39 -22.72
CA MET A 528 -7.27 1.57 -23.15
C MET A 528 -6.47 0.25 -23.27
N ASP A 529 -6.94 -0.84 -22.65
CA ASP A 529 -6.19 -2.10 -22.52
C ASP A 529 -6.24 -3.02 -23.75
N ASN A 530 -7.17 -2.83 -24.69
CA ASN A 530 -7.31 -3.72 -25.85
C ASN A 530 -6.47 -3.33 -27.09
N MET A 531 -5.57 -2.34 -26.97
CA MET A 531 -4.78 -1.85 -28.10
C MET A 531 -3.47 -2.63 -28.36
N MET A 532 -3.17 -3.65 -27.57
CA MET A 532 -1.95 -4.47 -27.67
C MET A 532 -2.14 -5.83 -28.38
N THR A 533 -3.35 -6.15 -28.86
CA THR A 533 -3.67 -7.50 -29.39
C THR A 533 -4.01 -7.56 -30.88
N LEU A 534 -3.77 -6.52 -31.67
CA LEU A 534 -4.03 -6.58 -33.12
C LEU A 534 -2.81 -7.06 -33.92
N THR A 535 -3.01 -8.14 -34.67
CA THR A 535 -2.04 -8.78 -35.57
C THR A 535 -1.65 -7.90 -36.77
N PRO A 536 -0.40 -7.99 -37.28
CA PRO A 536 0.05 -7.19 -38.40
C PRO A 536 -0.13 -7.93 -39.74
N SER A 537 -1.15 -7.59 -40.53
CA SER A 537 -1.06 -7.62 -42.00
C SER A 537 -2.35 -7.10 -42.66
N VAL A 538 -2.26 -5.99 -43.39
CA VAL A 538 -2.70 -5.88 -44.81
C VAL A 538 -1.84 -4.81 -45.46
N ARG A 539 -1.24 -5.15 -46.61
CA ARG A 539 -0.43 -4.25 -47.45
C ARG A 539 -1.32 -3.40 -48.37
N HIS A 540 -0.77 -2.25 -48.76
CA HIS A 540 -1.13 -1.39 -49.89
C HIS A 540 -2.50 -0.69 -49.86
N VAL A 541 -2.46 0.62 -49.56
CA VAL A 541 -3.33 1.62 -50.22
C VAL A 541 -2.50 2.87 -50.53
N ASP A 542 -2.68 3.37 -51.76
CA ASP A 542 -1.92 4.40 -52.46
C ASP A 542 -1.70 5.74 -51.72
N HIS A 543 -0.45 6.21 -51.78
CA HIS A 543 -0.06 7.60 -51.47
C HIS A 543 -0.35 8.52 -52.66
N ALA A 544 -1.60 8.90 -52.93
CA ALA A 544 -1.87 9.83 -54.05
C ALA A 544 -3.20 10.62 -54.04
N SER A 545 -3.81 10.95 -52.89
CA SER A 545 -4.88 11.98 -52.82
C SER A 545 -5.34 12.06 -51.36
N VAL A 546 -5.03 13.10 -50.58
CA VAL A 546 -5.69 14.40 -50.60
C VAL A 546 -4.68 15.46 -50.16
N LEU A 547 -4.60 16.53 -50.96
CA LEU A 547 -3.76 17.70 -50.72
C LEU A 547 -4.16 18.45 -49.43
N LEU A 548 -3.18 18.72 -48.58
CA LEU A 548 -3.05 20.02 -47.91
C LEU A 548 -1.61 20.52 -48.12
N ARG A 549 -1.51 21.55 -48.96
CA ARG A 549 -0.28 22.22 -49.39
C ARG A 549 0.16 23.21 -48.30
N GLY A 550 1.37 22.98 -47.77
CA GLY A 550 2.47 23.94 -47.59
C GLY A 550 2.31 25.18 -46.69
N LEU A 551 3.25 25.32 -45.75
CA LEU A 551 3.91 26.60 -45.44
C LEU A 551 5.31 26.34 -44.85
N ASP A 552 6.32 26.38 -45.73
CA ASP A 552 7.71 26.65 -45.38
C ASP A 552 7.86 28.14 -45.00
N LEU A 553 8.62 28.46 -43.95
CA LEU A 553 9.71 29.46 -44.01
C LEU A 553 10.40 29.68 -42.65
N ALA A 554 11.73 29.66 -42.71
CA ALA A 554 12.68 30.08 -41.69
C ALA A 554 12.74 31.61 -41.56
N ALA A 555 13.12 32.12 -40.38
CA ALA A 555 13.72 33.45 -40.22
C ALA A 555 14.63 33.54 -38.99
N VAL A 556 15.90 33.88 -39.22
CA VAL A 556 16.85 34.45 -38.25
C VAL A 556 16.91 35.95 -38.52
N THR A 557 16.91 36.79 -37.50
CA THR A 557 17.29 38.21 -37.65
C THR A 557 18.36 38.58 -36.62
N ARG A 558 19.55 38.91 -37.12
CA ARG A 558 20.61 39.65 -36.43
C ARG A 558 21.02 40.79 -37.36
N GLU A 559 21.20 41.99 -36.82
CA GLU A 559 22.13 43.07 -37.24
C GLU A 559 21.81 44.28 -36.32
N ASP A 560 22.78 44.99 -35.74
CA ASP A 560 23.92 45.63 -36.41
C ASP A 560 25.33 45.20 -35.94
N HIS A 561 26.26 45.40 -36.87
CA HIS A 561 27.71 45.19 -36.79
C HIS A 561 28.48 46.50 -36.53
N SER A 562 29.56 46.41 -35.76
CA SER A 562 30.89 46.98 -36.08
C SER A 562 31.90 46.00 -35.45
N ASP A 563 33.00 45.55 -36.05
CA ASP A 563 33.79 46.01 -37.17
C ASP A 563 34.50 44.79 -37.82
N LYS A 564 35.15 45.05 -38.95
CA LYS A 564 35.56 44.18 -40.05
C LYS A 564 36.58 43.10 -39.72
N THR A 565 36.38 41.88 -40.24
CA THR A 565 37.24 41.17 -41.22
C THR A 565 36.73 39.73 -41.44
N ARG A 566 36.53 39.34 -42.70
CA ARG A 566 36.09 38.01 -43.20
C ARG A 566 37.33 37.15 -43.57
N PRO A 567 37.19 35.84 -43.95
CA PRO A 567 36.10 34.87 -43.73
C PRO A 567 36.58 33.42 -43.37
N ALA A 568 35.73 32.64 -42.70
CA ALA A 568 35.52 31.18 -42.83
C ALA A 568 34.54 30.73 -41.72
N ASP A 569 33.24 30.92 -41.91
CA ASP A 569 32.30 29.90 -42.39
C ASP A 569 32.11 28.70 -41.44
N VAL A 570 31.31 28.90 -40.38
CA VAL A 570 30.58 27.83 -39.68
C VAL A 570 29.26 28.43 -39.15
N SER A 571 28.25 28.55 -40.01
CA SER A 571 26.88 28.82 -39.57
C SER A 571 25.87 28.14 -40.48
N THR A 572 25.62 26.85 -40.25
CA THR A 572 24.33 26.14 -40.47
C THR A 572 24.51 24.64 -40.21
N LEU A 573 23.92 24.11 -39.14
CA LEU A 573 23.63 22.67 -39.06
C LEU A 573 22.23 22.46 -39.66
N ASN A 574 22.18 22.30 -40.98
CA ASN A 574 20.96 21.92 -41.70
C ASN A 574 20.90 20.39 -41.75
N PHE A 575 19.96 19.79 -41.02
CA PHE A 575 19.59 18.39 -41.25
C PHE A 575 18.28 18.33 -42.03
N THR A 576 18.34 17.74 -43.21
CA THR A 576 17.16 17.42 -44.03
C THR A 576 16.45 16.18 -43.49
N VAL A 577 15.14 16.06 -43.75
CA VAL A 577 14.32 14.89 -43.37
C VAL A 577 14.96 13.56 -43.81
N ARG A 578 15.68 13.56 -44.95
CA ARG A 578 16.42 12.41 -45.46
C ARG A 578 17.63 12.02 -44.59
N GLN A 579 18.29 12.97 -43.92
CA GLN A 579 19.41 12.72 -43.01
C GLN A 579 18.94 12.17 -41.65
N VAL A 580 17.76 12.61 -41.18
CA VAL A 580 17.11 12.05 -39.98
C VAL A 580 16.58 10.65 -40.26
N GLN A 581 15.99 10.41 -41.44
CA GLN A 581 15.55 9.09 -41.86
C GLN A 581 16.74 8.14 -42.08
N MET A 582 17.86 8.60 -42.62
CA MET A 582 19.10 7.81 -42.72
C MET A 582 19.68 7.46 -41.35
N ALA A 583 19.60 8.33 -40.34
CA ALA A 583 20.08 8.03 -39.00
C ALA A 583 19.22 6.97 -38.28
N LEU A 584 17.91 6.95 -38.56
CA LEU A 584 16.98 5.90 -38.12
C LEU A 584 17.20 4.59 -38.91
N ASP A 585 17.42 4.67 -40.21
CA ASP A 585 17.70 3.52 -41.08
C ASP A 585 19.09 2.90 -40.83
N LEU A 586 20.08 3.68 -40.38
CA LEU A 586 21.40 3.18 -40.00
C LEU A 586 21.37 2.35 -38.71
N ARG A 587 20.31 2.47 -37.88
CA ARG A 587 20.07 1.57 -36.73
C ARG A 587 19.38 0.28 -37.14
N THR A 588 18.52 0.29 -38.16
CA THR A 588 17.86 -0.93 -38.67
C THR A 588 18.72 -1.71 -39.66
N ARG A 589 19.71 -1.08 -40.31
CA ARG A 589 20.61 -1.73 -41.29
C ARG A 589 21.93 -2.29 -40.72
N ARG A 590 22.15 -2.26 -39.41
CA ARG A 590 23.18 -3.06 -38.73
C ARG A 590 22.57 -4.25 -37.98
N GLU A 591 21.74 -5.02 -38.68
CA GLU A 591 21.41 -6.38 -38.28
C GLU A 591 21.69 -7.35 -39.43
N PRO A 592 22.89 -7.92 -39.46
CA PRO A 592 23.07 -9.25 -40.00
C PRO A 592 23.55 -10.17 -38.88
N ASP A 593 22.78 -10.31 -37.77
CA ASP A 593 23.09 -11.39 -36.83
C ASP A 593 22.01 -11.79 -35.80
N LEU A 594 20.76 -11.91 -36.25
CA LEU A 594 19.68 -12.38 -35.36
C LEU A 594 19.93 -13.83 -34.87
N ASN A 595 20.61 -14.66 -35.67
CA ASN A 595 20.95 -16.03 -35.29
C ASN A 595 22.11 -16.10 -34.27
N HIS A 596 23.16 -15.29 -34.38
CA HIS A 596 24.24 -15.30 -33.39
C HIS A 596 23.86 -14.59 -32.09
N ARG A 597 22.88 -13.66 -32.09
CA ARG A 597 22.32 -13.08 -30.85
C ARG A 597 21.38 -14.02 -30.13
N LEU A 598 20.62 -14.87 -30.83
CA LEU A 598 19.91 -15.98 -30.18
C LEU A 598 20.91 -16.98 -29.59
N LEU A 599 21.96 -17.35 -30.33
CA LEU A 599 23.01 -18.25 -29.85
C LEU A 599 23.84 -17.64 -28.70
N HIS A 600 24.07 -16.32 -28.70
CA HIS A 600 24.77 -15.60 -27.64
C HIS A 600 23.88 -15.39 -26.41
N LYS A 601 22.58 -15.11 -26.59
CA LYS A 601 21.62 -15.11 -25.47
C LYS A 601 21.46 -16.50 -24.87
N GLU A 602 21.45 -17.55 -25.69
CA GLU A 602 21.37 -18.94 -25.23
C GLU A 602 22.66 -19.38 -24.51
N ARG A 603 23.84 -18.93 -24.99
CA ARG A 603 25.13 -19.11 -24.30
C ARG A 603 25.21 -18.29 -23.00
N MET A 604 24.74 -17.05 -22.99
CA MET A 604 24.70 -16.20 -21.79
C MET A 604 23.72 -16.74 -20.75
N MET A 605 22.58 -17.29 -21.19
CA MET A 605 21.59 -17.91 -20.32
C MET A 605 22.10 -19.25 -19.76
N ARG A 606 22.82 -20.05 -20.57
CA ARG A 606 23.54 -21.24 -20.08
C ARG A 606 24.63 -20.90 -19.09
N VAL A 607 25.49 -19.93 -19.40
CA VAL A 607 26.54 -19.47 -18.46
C VAL A 607 25.93 -18.91 -17.18
N SER A 608 24.82 -18.18 -17.27
CA SER A 608 24.10 -17.69 -16.08
C SER A 608 23.47 -18.84 -15.27
N LEU A 609 22.96 -19.88 -15.93
CA LEU A 609 22.44 -21.09 -15.27
C LEU A 609 23.56 -21.95 -14.67
N GLU A 610 24.70 -22.07 -15.34
CA GLU A 610 25.90 -22.76 -14.83
C GLU A 610 26.48 -22.02 -13.61
N ILE A 611 26.53 -20.69 -13.64
CA ILE A 611 26.97 -19.87 -12.51
C ILE A 611 25.97 -20.01 -11.35
N GLN A 612 24.65 -19.98 -11.62
CA GLN A 612 23.65 -20.19 -10.57
C GLN A 612 23.70 -21.60 -9.99
N LYS A 613 23.95 -22.62 -10.82
CA LYS A 613 24.12 -24.01 -10.38
C LYS A 613 25.38 -24.18 -9.53
N SER A 614 26.51 -23.62 -9.95
CA SER A 614 27.75 -23.58 -9.17
C SER A 614 27.57 -22.82 -7.85
N LEU A 615 26.84 -21.69 -7.86
CA LEU A 615 26.54 -20.95 -6.62
C LEU A 615 25.64 -21.76 -5.68
N LEU A 616 24.71 -22.55 -6.23
CA LEU A 616 23.83 -23.42 -5.46
C LEU A 616 24.57 -24.63 -4.89
N GLU A 617 25.50 -25.20 -5.66
CA GLU A 617 26.39 -26.29 -5.24
C GLU A 617 27.36 -25.83 -4.14
N ASP A 618 27.99 -24.66 -4.28
CA ASP A 618 28.85 -24.06 -3.25
C ASP A 618 28.07 -23.75 -1.96
N LYS A 619 26.83 -23.27 -2.10
CA LYS A 619 25.97 -22.95 -0.95
C LYS A 619 25.46 -24.20 -0.25
N ASN A 620 25.16 -25.27 -1.00
CA ASN A 620 24.84 -26.58 -0.43
C ASN A 620 26.06 -27.20 0.25
N GLN A 621 27.26 -27.04 -0.31
CA GLN A 621 28.49 -27.52 0.32
C GLN A 621 28.77 -26.78 1.63
N GLN A 622 28.63 -25.44 1.66
CA GLN A 622 28.73 -24.66 2.89
C GLN A 622 27.70 -25.06 3.94
N LEU A 623 26.47 -25.37 3.52
CA LEU A 623 25.43 -25.83 4.42
C LEU A 623 25.78 -27.20 5.02
N ASN A 624 26.29 -28.12 4.20
CA ASN A 624 26.75 -29.44 4.64
C ASN A 624 27.93 -29.35 5.61
N ASP A 625 28.91 -28.49 5.33
CA ASP A 625 30.06 -28.28 6.22
C ASP A 625 29.63 -27.66 7.56
N THR A 626 28.67 -26.73 7.53
CA THR A 626 28.08 -26.13 8.73
C THR A 626 27.30 -27.16 9.55
N ASN A 627 26.54 -28.02 8.89
CA ASN A 627 25.80 -29.09 9.55
C ASN A 627 26.74 -30.12 10.19
N ARG A 628 27.80 -30.53 9.49
CA ARG A 628 28.83 -31.43 10.04
C ARG A 628 29.56 -30.81 11.24
N ALA A 629 29.81 -29.50 11.22
CA ALA A 629 30.38 -28.79 12.36
C ALA A 629 29.41 -28.75 13.56
N ARG A 630 28.10 -28.58 13.31
CA ARG A 630 27.05 -28.63 14.34
C ARG A 630 26.91 -30.04 14.93
N GLU A 631 26.92 -31.07 14.10
CA GLU A 631 26.90 -32.48 14.53
C GLU A 631 28.10 -32.80 15.43
N THR A 632 29.30 -32.35 15.05
CA THR A 632 30.52 -32.53 15.86
C THR A 632 30.37 -31.83 17.22
N LYS A 633 29.80 -30.62 17.25
CA LYS A 633 29.52 -29.86 18.48
C LYS A 633 28.49 -30.58 19.36
N ILE A 634 27.45 -31.15 18.76
CA ILE A 634 26.42 -31.94 19.45
C ILE A 634 27.06 -33.18 20.06
N GLU A 635 27.96 -33.85 19.36
CA GLU A 635 28.68 -35.02 19.86
C GLU A 635 29.60 -34.67 21.05
N GLU A 636 30.33 -33.55 20.98
CA GLU A 636 31.15 -33.03 22.08
C GLU A 636 30.28 -32.71 23.30
N LEU A 637 29.19 -31.97 23.11
CA LEU A 637 28.25 -31.63 24.17
C LEU A 637 27.58 -32.89 24.75
N THR A 638 27.32 -33.91 23.94
CA THR A 638 26.75 -35.18 24.39
C THR A 638 27.75 -35.95 25.26
N LYS A 639 29.04 -35.96 24.88
CA LYS A 639 30.12 -36.55 25.70
C LYS A 639 30.31 -35.81 27.02
N GLU A 640 30.26 -34.48 26.99
CA GLU A 640 30.36 -33.63 28.18
C GLU A 640 29.16 -33.81 29.10
N ASN A 641 27.94 -33.86 28.54
CA ASN A 641 26.72 -34.11 29.28
C ASN A 641 26.68 -35.52 29.89
N THR A 642 27.24 -36.52 29.19
CA THR A 642 27.42 -37.88 29.75
C THR A 642 28.41 -37.89 30.92
N LYS A 643 29.49 -37.10 30.83
CA LYS A 643 30.48 -36.94 31.91
C LYS A 643 29.88 -36.24 33.13
N LEU A 644 29.13 -35.15 32.93
CA LEU A 644 28.39 -34.45 33.98
C LEU A 644 27.30 -35.33 34.61
N SER A 645 26.59 -36.10 33.80
CA SER A 645 25.59 -37.08 34.26
C SER A 645 26.21 -38.16 35.16
N ARG A 646 27.43 -38.63 34.85
CA ARG A 646 28.17 -39.55 35.74
C ARG A 646 28.61 -38.90 37.05
N GLN A 647 28.95 -37.60 37.03
CA GLN A 647 29.29 -36.84 38.24
C GLN A 647 28.06 -36.58 39.11
N LEU A 648 26.90 -36.36 38.50
CA LEU A 648 25.59 -36.24 39.17
C LEU A 648 25.09 -37.58 39.75
N TYR A 649 25.51 -38.72 39.18
CA TYR A 649 25.10 -40.06 39.62
C TYR A 649 25.56 -40.43 41.04
N MET A 650 26.50 -39.67 41.64
CA MET A 650 27.03 -39.92 42.98
C MET A 650 26.36 -39.09 44.10
N GLY A 651 25.36 -38.27 43.79
CA GLY A 651 24.77 -37.34 44.78
C GLY A 651 23.27 -37.11 44.63
N THR A 652 22.50 -37.75 45.50
CA THR A 652 21.09 -37.48 45.88
C THR A 652 19.93 -37.88 44.93
N PRO A 653 18.84 -38.49 45.48
CA PRO A 653 17.77 -39.14 44.72
C PRO A 653 16.77 -38.22 43.99
N LYS A 654 16.77 -36.90 44.23
CA LYS A 654 15.90 -35.97 43.47
C LYS A 654 16.33 -35.77 42.01
N LEU A 655 17.61 -35.98 41.71
CA LEU A 655 18.15 -35.90 40.35
C LEU A 655 17.89 -37.17 39.52
N GLN A 656 17.57 -38.30 40.16
CA GLN A 656 17.33 -39.57 39.45
C GLN A 656 16.04 -39.54 38.62
N GLU A 657 15.00 -38.83 39.09
CA GLU A 657 13.73 -38.71 38.37
C GLU A 657 13.81 -37.69 37.22
N GLU A 658 14.64 -36.65 37.38
CA GLU A 658 14.82 -35.62 36.36
C GLU A 658 15.74 -36.09 35.23
N VAL A 659 16.77 -36.89 35.54
CA VAL A 659 17.60 -37.57 34.53
C VAL A 659 16.83 -38.65 33.77
N ARG A 660 15.87 -39.35 34.40
CA ARG A 660 14.98 -40.32 33.73
C ARG A 660 14.11 -39.62 32.68
N ARG A 661 13.50 -38.50 33.04
CA ARG A 661 12.70 -37.67 32.12
C ARG A 661 13.51 -37.08 30.96
N LEU A 662 14.77 -36.69 31.21
CA LEU A 662 15.64 -36.17 30.16
C LEU A 662 16.16 -37.27 29.22
N ARG A 663 16.30 -38.51 29.69
CA ARG A 663 16.61 -39.68 28.85
C ARG A 663 15.45 -40.04 27.91
N GLU A 664 14.24 -40.09 28.44
CA GLU A 664 13.02 -40.39 27.64
C GLU A 664 12.83 -39.35 26.52
N LYS A 665 13.03 -38.05 26.81
CA LYS A 665 12.99 -36.99 25.79
C LYS A 665 14.13 -37.04 24.77
N GLY A 666 15.31 -37.54 25.16
CA GLY A 666 16.46 -37.71 24.28
C GLY A 666 16.27 -38.86 23.29
N GLU A 667 15.66 -39.96 23.75
CA GLU A 667 15.32 -41.13 22.93
C GLU A 667 14.21 -40.78 21.92
N GLU A 668 13.16 -40.06 22.34
CA GLU A 668 12.11 -39.54 21.43
C GLU A 668 12.69 -38.61 20.34
N SER A 669 13.64 -37.75 20.71
CA SER A 669 14.28 -36.84 19.76
C SER A 669 15.16 -37.56 18.75
N GLN A 670 15.85 -38.65 19.15
CA GLN A 670 16.65 -39.48 18.25
C GLN A 670 15.78 -40.33 17.32
N GLU A 671 14.65 -40.85 17.80
CA GLU A 671 13.70 -41.61 16.99
C GLU A 671 13.02 -40.72 15.94
N LEU A 672 12.66 -39.49 16.31
CA LEU A 672 12.15 -38.49 15.38
C LEU A 672 13.20 -38.09 14.33
N LEU A 673 14.47 -37.99 14.71
CA LEU A 673 15.56 -37.68 13.77
C LEU A 673 15.81 -38.82 12.79
N LEU A 674 15.73 -40.07 13.26
CA LEU A 674 15.85 -41.25 12.41
C LEU A 674 14.68 -41.35 11.42
N GLN A 675 13.46 -41.07 11.89
CA GLN A 675 12.27 -41.05 11.05
C GLN A 675 12.34 -39.95 9.97
N LYS A 676 12.78 -38.74 10.35
CA LYS A 676 12.96 -37.64 9.41
C LYS A 676 14.08 -37.90 8.39
N THR A 677 15.15 -38.60 8.80
CA THR A 677 16.22 -39.00 7.89
C THR A 677 15.73 -40.01 6.85
N LEU A 678 14.93 -40.99 7.27
CA LEU A 678 14.30 -41.96 6.37
C LEU A 678 13.33 -41.28 5.36
N GLU A 679 12.59 -40.27 5.83
CA GLU A 679 11.67 -39.48 5.01
C GLU A 679 12.42 -38.67 3.94
N ILE A 680 13.59 -38.12 4.28
CA ILE A 680 14.46 -37.41 3.34
C ILE A 680 15.03 -38.37 2.29
N GLU A 681 15.48 -39.57 2.67
CA GLU A 681 15.97 -40.58 1.72
C GLU A 681 14.88 -41.02 0.75
N GLN A 682 13.64 -41.23 1.21
CA GLN A 682 12.51 -41.56 0.34
C GLN A 682 12.18 -40.42 -0.64
N LEU A 683 12.24 -39.16 -0.19
CA LEU A 683 12.04 -38.01 -1.06
C LEU A 683 13.16 -37.86 -2.10
N GLN A 684 14.40 -38.20 -1.75
CA GLN A 684 15.52 -38.22 -2.70
C GLN A 684 15.36 -39.31 -3.76
N GLU A 685 14.92 -40.52 -3.39
CA GLU A 685 14.62 -41.62 -4.33
C GLU A 685 13.49 -41.21 -5.28
N THR A 686 12.42 -40.61 -4.75
CA THR A 686 11.26 -40.14 -5.55
C THR A 686 11.66 -39.04 -6.53
N ASN A 687 12.54 -38.12 -6.12
CA ASN A 687 13.07 -37.08 -7.00
C ASN A 687 13.95 -37.67 -8.11
N LYS A 688 14.67 -38.76 -7.84
CA LYS A 688 15.48 -39.48 -8.83
C LYS A 688 14.59 -40.16 -9.87
N ASP A 689 13.51 -40.81 -9.44
CA ASP A 689 12.49 -41.39 -10.33
C ASP A 689 11.78 -40.31 -11.17
N MET A 690 11.51 -39.16 -10.57
CA MET A 690 10.90 -38.03 -11.28
C MET A 690 11.83 -37.46 -12.35
N ALA A 691 13.14 -37.39 -12.06
CA ALA A 691 14.15 -36.98 -13.04
C ALA A 691 14.23 -37.96 -14.22
N ILE A 692 14.13 -39.28 -13.98
CA ILE A 692 14.09 -40.30 -15.03
C ILE A 692 12.84 -40.11 -15.92
N ARG A 693 11.67 -39.90 -15.31
CA ARG A 693 10.42 -39.64 -16.07
C ARG A 693 10.46 -38.35 -16.88
N ILE A 694 11.15 -37.32 -16.39
CA ILE A 694 11.37 -36.08 -17.12
C ILE A 694 12.25 -36.35 -18.35
N ASP A 695 13.31 -37.14 -18.23
CA ASP A 695 14.16 -37.53 -19.37
C ASP A 695 13.42 -38.41 -20.40
N GLU A 696 12.54 -39.30 -19.95
CA GLU A 696 11.65 -40.08 -20.81
C GLU A 696 10.66 -39.19 -21.57
N LEU A 697 10.08 -38.20 -20.89
CA LEU A 697 9.17 -37.20 -21.49
C LEU A 697 9.90 -36.30 -22.48
N LEU A 698 11.13 -35.86 -22.16
CA LEU A 698 11.96 -35.07 -23.08
C LEU A 698 12.34 -35.87 -24.33
N SER A 699 12.59 -37.18 -24.18
CA SER A 699 12.83 -38.09 -25.31
C SER A 699 11.58 -38.32 -26.16
N ALA A 700 10.40 -38.44 -25.54
CA ALA A 700 9.12 -38.55 -26.24
C ALA A 700 8.78 -37.25 -27.00
N MET A 701 9.06 -36.08 -26.40
CA MET A 701 8.92 -34.78 -27.06
C MET A 701 9.87 -34.63 -28.25
N HIS A 702 11.07 -35.21 -28.19
CA HIS A 702 11.99 -35.25 -29.34
C HIS A 702 11.45 -36.07 -30.50
N LYS A 703 10.77 -37.20 -30.23
CA LYS A 703 10.06 -38.01 -31.24
C LYS A 703 8.89 -37.27 -31.88
N VAL A 704 8.08 -36.58 -31.07
CA VAL A 704 6.94 -35.77 -31.56
C VAL A 704 7.41 -34.59 -32.42
N LYS A 705 8.62 -34.07 -32.17
CA LYS A 705 9.24 -33.04 -33.01
C LYS A 705 9.70 -33.59 -34.37
N GLN A 706 10.12 -34.85 -34.45
CA GLN A 706 10.50 -35.53 -35.71
C GLN A 706 9.28 -35.98 -36.54
N GLU A 707 8.12 -36.22 -35.93
CA GLU A 707 6.89 -36.60 -36.66
C GLU A 707 6.18 -35.43 -37.36
N LYS A 708 6.57 -34.17 -37.10
CA LYS A 708 6.04 -33.00 -37.80
C LYS A 708 6.66 -32.71 -39.19
N GLU A 709 7.61 -33.54 -39.66
CA GLU A 709 8.28 -33.37 -40.96
C GLU A 709 7.95 -34.45 -42.02
N LYS A 710 6.77 -35.10 -41.97
CA LYS A 710 6.32 -35.99 -43.06
C LYS A 710 5.06 -35.49 -43.77
N PRO A 711 4.98 -35.60 -45.11
CA PRO A 711 3.87 -35.06 -45.89
C PRO A 711 2.62 -35.94 -45.76
N ARG A 712 1.45 -35.30 -45.62
CA ARG A 712 0.14 -35.97 -45.62
C ARG A 712 -0.27 -36.37 -47.05
N PRO A 713 -0.83 -37.58 -47.28
CA PRO A 713 -1.55 -37.89 -48.50
C PRO A 713 -3.01 -37.40 -48.44
N GLY A 714 -3.53 -36.98 -49.61
CA GLY A 714 -4.81 -36.29 -49.78
C GLY A 714 -6.09 -37.15 -49.78
N PRO A 715 -7.26 -36.53 -50.03
CA PRO A 715 -8.58 -37.05 -49.66
C PRO A 715 -9.32 -37.78 -50.79
N ARG A 716 -10.09 -38.81 -50.44
CA ARG A 716 -11.15 -39.51 -51.21
C ARG A 716 -12.06 -40.23 -50.19
N LEU A 717 -13.36 -40.46 -50.33
CA LEU A 717 -14.47 -40.07 -51.21
C LEU A 717 -15.76 -40.44 -50.42
N PHE A 718 -16.90 -39.85 -50.78
CA PHE A 718 -18.26 -40.08 -50.25
C PHE A 718 -18.75 -41.54 -50.23
N VAL A 719 -19.74 -41.88 -49.40
CA VAL A 719 -21.14 -42.28 -49.77
C VAL A 719 -21.98 -42.59 -48.50
N ALA A 720 -23.28 -42.29 -48.61
CA ALA A 720 -24.36 -42.37 -47.63
C ALA A 720 -25.08 -43.73 -47.56
N GLU A 721 -25.97 -43.91 -46.55
CA GLU A 721 -27.31 -44.55 -46.56
C GLU A 721 -27.66 -45.02 -45.12
N GLU A 722 -28.62 -44.39 -44.46
CA GLU A 722 -30.08 -44.68 -44.42
C GLU A 722 -30.50 -45.87 -43.53
N LYS A 723 -31.30 -45.51 -42.49
CA LYS A 723 -32.58 -46.13 -42.07
C LYS A 723 -32.50 -47.44 -41.26
N THR A 724 -33.39 -47.80 -40.33
CA THR A 724 -34.81 -47.46 -40.07
C THR A 724 -35.24 -48.07 -38.71
N ASP A 725 -36.10 -47.35 -37.99
CA ASP A 725 -37.37 -47.79 -37.35
C ASP A 725 -37.37 -48.80 -36.18
N ALA A 726 -37.94 -48.43 -35.02
CA ALA A 726 -39.37 -48.51 -34.62
C ALA A 726 -39.58 -49.78 -33.76
N SER A 727 -40.48 -49.89 -32.77
CA SER A 727 -41.54 -49.07 -32.18
C SER A 727 -42.05 -49.86 -30.94
N ASP A 728 -42.68 -49.23 -29.95
CA ASP A 728 -44.12 -49.34 -29.61
C ASP A 728 -44.19 -49.55 -28.07
N GLU A 729 -45.17 -49.11 -27.27
CA GLU A 729 -46.48 -48.49 -27.49
C GLU A 729 -46.97 -47.92 -26.13
N GLU A 730 -47.68 -46.79 -26.17
CA GLU A 730 -48.96 -46.43 -25.51
C GLU A 730 -49.29 -46.83 -24.03
N SER A 731 -50.13 -46.11 -23.26
CA SER A 731 -50.75 -44.78 -23.29
C SER A 731 -51.56 -44.58 -21.97
N LYS A 732 -51.89 -43.31 -21.67
CA LYS A 732 -53.06 -42.79 -20.91
C LYS A 732 -53.16 -42.91 -19.38
N GLY A 733 -53.53 -41.78 -18.75
CA GLY A 733 -54.60 -41.75 -17.76
C GLY A 733 -54.39 -40.82 -16.57
N ASP A 734 -55.24 -39.81 -16.46
CA ASP A 734 -55.32 -38.77 -15.43
C ASP A 734 -55.66 -39.24 -13.99
N GLN A 735 -55.27 -38.36 -13.04
CA GLN A 735 -55.95 -37.97 -11.79
C GLN A 735 -55.79 -38.74 -10.45
N ALA A 736 -55.45 -37.90 -9.44
CA ALA A 736 -55.94 -37.84 -8.06
C ALA A 736 -55.32 -38.71 -6.93
N ALA A 737 -54.62 -37.99 -6.04
CA ALA A 737 -54.51 -38.09 -4.58
C ALA A 737 -54.96 -39.37 -3.85
N ALA A 738 -54.04 -39.95 -3.07
CA ALA A 738 -54.15 -40.19 -1.62
C ALA A 738 -52.97 -41.07 -1.16
N GLY A 739 -52.31 -40.70 -0.07
CA GLY A 739 -51.04 -41.28 0.36
C GLY A 739 -51.10 -42.72 0.89
N LYS A 740 -49.90 -43.31 1.00
CA LYS A 740 -49.47 -44.15 2.13
C LYS A 740 -47.98 -44.53 1.98
N ASP A 741 -47.28 -44.35 3.10
CA ASP A 741 -46.16 -45.14 3.60
C ASP A 741 -44.87 -45.20 2.76
N GLU A 742 -44.10 -44.10 2.79
CA GLU A 742 -42.66 -44.17 2.55
C GLU A 742 -41.94 -44.44 3.89
N GLU A 743 -41.51 -45.68 4.04
CA GLU A 743 -40.66 -46.20 5.11
C GLU A 743 -39.41 -45.31 5.25
N THR A 744 -39.40 -44.39 6.24
CA THR A 744 -38.29 -43.46 6.46
C THR A 744 -37.06 -44.21 6.93
N ARG A 745 -36.15 -44.49 6.00
CA ARG A 745 -34.79 -44.97 6.27
C ARG A 745 -34.09 -43.98 7.19
N LYS A 746 -33.79 -44.38 8.43
CA LYS A 746 -33.09 -43.55 9.41
C LYS A 746 -31.58 -43.76 9.28
N TRP A 747 -30.89 -42.73 8.84
CA TRP A 747 -29.43 -42.71 8.76
C TRP A 747 -28.86 -42.11 10.04
N GLU A 748 -27.94 -42.81 10.68
CA GLU A 748 -27.22 -42.28 11.85
C GLU A 748 -25.83 -41.82 11.39
N VAL A 749 -25.61 -40.50 11.43
CA VAL A 749 -24.33 -39.86 11.11
C VAL A 749 -23.57 -39.65 12.41
N SER A 750 -22.32 -40.11 12.45
CA SER A 750 -21.43 -39.92 13.59
C SER A 750 -20.05 -39.42 13.15
N GLY A 751 -19.48 -38.48 13.90
CA GLY A 751 -18.14 -37.96 13.67
C GLY A 751 -17.95 -36.52 14.16
N TYR A 752 -16.75 -36.01 13.91
CA TYR A 752 -16.33 -34.67 14.31
C TYR A 752 -16.01 -33.83 13.07
N ILE A 753 -16.66 -32.68 12.94
CA ILE A 753 -16.37 -31.67 11.91
C ILE A 753 -15.52 -30.57 12.54
N GLY A 754 -14.28 -30.41 12.09
CA GLY A 754 -13.43 -29.31 12.52
C GLY A 754 -13.72 -28.04 11.73
N ILE A 755 -14.05 -26.95 12.42
CA ILE A 755 -14.22 -25.63 11.82
C ILE A 755 -12.95 -24.84 12.08
N MET A 756 -12.26 -24.45 11.02
CA MET A 756 -11.13 -23.53 11.09
C MET A 756 -11.66 -22.14 10.68
N PRO A 757 -11.93 -21.25 11.65
CA PRO A 757 -12.33 -19.90 11.32
C PRO A 757 -11.15 -19.18 10.63
N GLY A 758 -11.42 -18.62 9.46
CA GLY A 758 -10.48 -17.76 8.77
C GLY A 758 -10.42 -16.36 9.37
N THR A 759 -10.27 -15.36 8.50
CA THR A 759 -10.35 -13.95 8.88
C THR A 759 -11.66 -13.66 9.66
N PRO A 760 -11.64 -12.80 10.69
CA PRO A 760 -12.85 -12.36 11.38
C PRO A 760 -13.93 -11.94 10.38
N GLY A 761 -15.15 -12.44 10.59
CA GLY A 761 -16.25 -12.22 9.66
C GLY A 761 -16.23 -13.08 8.39
N ALA A 762 -15.43 -14.15 8.28
CA ALA A 762 -15.52 -15.13 7.19
C ALA A 762 -16.81 -15.99 7.21
N GLY A 763 -17.65 -15.82 8.24
CA GLY A 763 -18.98 -16.45 8.36
C GLY A 763 -19.01 -17.85 8.96
N ALA A 764 -17.91 -18.29 9.60
CA ALA A 764 -17.80 -19.60 10.24
C ALA A 764 -18.90 -19.85 11.29
N SER A 765 -19.04 -18.97 12.29
CA SER A 765 -20.04 -19.13 13.37
C SER A 765 -21.48 -19.10 12.85
N THR A 766 -21.76 -18.25 11.85
CA THR A 766 -23.06 -18.25 11.16
C THR A 766 -23.33 -19.59 10.50
N PHE A 767 -22.35 -20.17 9.81
CA PHE A 767 -22.49 -21.49 9.21
C PHE A 767 -22.63 -22.60 10.25
N VAL A 768 -21.89 -22.55 11.37
CA VAL A 768 -22.03 -23.50 12.50
C VAL A 768 -23.47 -23.55 13.01
N ASN A 769 -24.12 -22.40 13.13
CA ASN A 769 -25.54 -22.33 13.50
C ASN A 769 -26.43 -22.90 12.40
N SER A 770 -26.21 -22.48 11.15
CA SER A 770 -27.02 -22.89 10.01
C SER A 770 -27.00 -24.40 9.76
N ILE A 771 -25.83 -25.05 9.85
CA ILE A 771 -25.71 -26.50 9.66
C ILE A 771 -26.34 -27.29 10.84
N ARG A 772 -26.47 -26.66 12.02
CA ARG A 772 -27.20 -27.23 13.17
C ARG A 772 -28.71 -26.93 13.14
N GLY A 773 -29.18 -26.18 12.13
CA GLY A 773 -30.58 -25.75 12.02
C GLY A 773 -30.97 -24.65 13.02
N LEU A 774 -30.00 -23.95 13.60
CA LEU A 774 -30.21 -22.95 14.64
C LEU A 774 -30.20 -21.53 14.06
N ARG A 775 -31.03 -20.66 14.63
CA ARG A 775 -31.02 -19.22 14.42
C ARG A 775 -30.08 -18.55 15.42
N PRO A 776 -29.56 -17.33 15.11
CA PRO A 776 -28.64 -16.62 16.00
C PRO A 776 -29.17 -16.39 17.42
N ASP A 777 -30.50 -16.25 17.59
CA ASP A 777 -31.14 -15.99 18.88
C ASP A 777 -31.48 -17.27 19.67
N ASP A 778 -31.18 -18.46 19.14
CA ASP A 778 -31.46 -19.72 19.84
C ASP A 778 -30.49 -19.92 21.03
N PRO A 779 -30.93 -20.44 22.18
CA PRO A 779 -30.10 -20.55 23.39
C PRO A 779 -28.81 -21.35 23.25
N GLU A 780 -28.73 -22.25 22.27
CA GLU A 780 -27.57 -23.11 21.99
C GLU A 780 -26.78 -22.68 20.75
N ALA A 781 -27.10 -21.53 20.17
CA ALA A 781 -26.39 -20.99 19.01
C ALA A 781 -24.97 -20.55 19.39
N ALA A 782 -24.03 -20.79 18.49
CA ALA A 782 -22.71 -20.17 18.52
C ALA A 782 -22.88 -18.64 18.40
N GLU A 783 -22.14 -17.90 19.21
CA GLU A 783 -22.20 -16.45 19.21
C GLU A 783 -21.74 -15.89 17.86
N VAL A 784 -22.56 -15.04 17.24
CA VAL A 784 -22.26 -14.42 15.95
C VAL A 784 -22.04 -12.92 16.17
N SER A 785 -20.78 -12.49 16.14
CA SER A 785 -20.41 -11.07 16.21
C SER A 785 -19.29 -10.71 15.22
N PRO A 786 -19.38 -9.56 14.51
CA PRO A 786 -18.35 -9.15 13.57
C PRO A 786 -16.97 -8.89 14.20
N GLN A 787 -16.92 -8.59 15.51
CA GLN A 787 -15.67 -8.30 16.24
C GLN A 787 -15.14 -9.48 17.05
N GLN A 788 -15.85 -10.61 17.06
CA GLN A 788 -15.52 -11.72 17.93
C GLN A 788 -14.81 -12.82 17.17
N VAL A 789 -13.69 -13.23 17.74
CA VAL A 789 -12.83 -14.28 17.22
C VAL A 789 -12.98 -15.46 18.19
N THR A 790 -13.17 -16.68 17.69
CA THR A 790 -13.17 -17.89 18.54
C THR A 790 -11.80 -17.96 19.24
N LYS A 791 -11.77 -17.88 20.58
CA LYS A 791 -10.54 -17.76 21.39
C LYS A 791 -10.07 -19.10 21.99
N ARG A 792 -10.93 -20.11 21.98
CA ARG A 792 -10.70 -21.46 22.55
C ARG A 792 -11.43 -22.48 21.70
N ILE A 793 -11.13 -23.76 21.89
CA ILE A 793 -11.87 -24.83 21.22
C ILE A 793 -13.26 -24.93 21.85
N ASP A 794 -14.31 -24.71 21.07
CA ASP A 794 -15.70 -24.87 21.49
C ASP A 794 -16.32 -26.09 20.76
N LEU A 795 -17.15 -26.85 21.49
CA LEU A 795 -17.79 -28.06 20.98
C LEU A 795 -19.30 -27.83 20.84
N TYR A 796 -19.82 -28.02 19.64
CA TYR A 796 -21.22 -27.83 19.31
C TYR A 796 -21.85 -29.14 18.84
N PRO A 797 -22.54 -29.89 19.72
CA PRO A 797 -23.30 -31.06 19.34
C PRO A 797 -24.44 -30.72 18.37
N HIS A 798 -24.69 -31.57 17.38
CA HIS A 798 -25.81 -31.38 16.46
C HIS A 798 -27.15 -31.76 17.15
N PRO A 799 -28.18 -30.89 17.15
CA PRO A 799 -29.43 -31.13 17.90
C PRO A 799 -30.17 -32.42 17.50
N VAL A 800 -30.11 -32.80 16.23
CA VAL A 800 -30.80 -33.99 15.67
C VAL A 800 -29.88 -35.22 15.58
N HIS A 801 -28.57 -35.00 15.44
CA HIS A 801 -27.59 -36.06 15.18
C HIS A 801 -26.62 -36.07 16.36
N THR A 802 -27.04 -36.68 17.47
CA THR A 802 -26.35 -36.58 18.75
C THR A 802 -24.91 -37.12 18.75
N ASN A 803 -24.55 -37.91 17.73
CA ASN A 803 -23.20 -38.44 17.51
C ASN A 803 -22.35 -37.59 16.55
N LEU A 804 -22.87 -36.44 16.09
CA LEU A 804 -22.17 -35.46 15.27
C LEU A 804 -21.79 -34.24 16.13
N ILE A 805 -20.51 -33.94 16.20
CA ILE A 805 -19.97 -32.81 16.97
C ILE A 805 -19.22 -31.88 16.04
N ILE A 806 -19.56 -30.59 16.09
CA ILE A 806 -18.84 -29.54 15.38
C ILE A 806 -17.83 -28.94 16.35
N VAL A 807 -16.55 -29.02 16.02
CA VAL A 807 -15.43 -28.53 16.81
C VAL A 807 -15.00 -27.20 16.23
N ASP A 808 -15.34 -26.09 16.88
CA ASP A 808 -14.89 -24.76 16.45
C ASP A 808 -13.52 -24.46 17.04
N PHE A 809 -12.51 -24.37 16.17
CA PHE A 809 -11.14 -24.11 16.59
C PHE A 809 -10.92 -22.61 16.80
N PRO A 810 -9.98 -22.22 17.68
CA PRO A 810 -9.61 -20.83 17.80
C PRO A 810 -9.04 -20.30 16.49
N ALA A 811 -9.28 -19.02 16.20
CA ALA A 811 -8.72 -18.42 15.00
C ALA A 811 -7.18 -18.34 15.08
N PRO A 812 -6.49 -18.30 13.92
CA PRO A 812 -5.03 -18.40 13.90
C PRO A 812 -4.33 -17.35 14.77
N GLU A 813 -4.87 -16.12 14.81
CA GLU A 813 -4.37 -14.99 15.60
C GLU A 813 -4.35 -15.26 17.11
N CYS A 814 -5.17 -16.22 17.58
CA CYS A 814 -5.23 -16.65 18.98
C CYS A 814 -4.34 -17.88 19.27
N THR A 815 -3.63 -18.41 18.26
CA THR A 815 -2.84 -19.66 18.36
C THR A 815 -1.33 -19.46 18.25
N TYR A 816 -0.81 -18.25 18.48
CA TYR A 816 0.62 -17.95 18.34
C TYR A 816 1.51 -18.81 19.25
N GLY A 817 2.43 -19.56 18.61
CA GLY A 817 3.61 -20.17 19.24
C GLY A 817 3.54 -21.68 19.42
N LEU A 818 3.59 -22.45 18.32
CA LEU A 818 3.37 -23.90 18.26
C LEU A 818 1.95 -24.23 18.75
N MET A 819 1.15 -24.92 17.92
CA MET A 819 -0.14 -25.42 18.43
C MET A 819 0.12 -26.20 19.71
N ASN A 820 -0.53 -25.79 20.80
CA ASN A 820 -0.50 -26.54 22.04
C ASN A 820 -0.90 -27.99 21.71
N VAL A 821 -0.28 -28.97 22.40
CA VAL A 821 -0.60 -30.40 22.28
C VAL A 821 -2.12 -30.64 22.29
N GLU A 822 -2.85 -29.85 23.08
CA GLU A 822 -4.32 -29.85 23.13
C GLU A 822 -5.02 -29.59 21.78
N VAL A 823 -4.55 -28.63 20.97
CA VAL A 823 -5.16 -28.34 19.66
C VAL A 823 -4.89 -29.49 18.69
N GLU A 824 -3.67 -30.03 18.67
CA GLU A 824 -3.34 -31.18 17.82
C GLU A 824 -4.15 -32.43 18.20
N GLU A 825 -4.30 -32.69 19.50
CA GLU A 825 -5.13 -33.79 20.02
C GLU A 825 -6.60 -33.65 19.62
N GLN A 826 -7.16 -32.43 19.65
CA GLN A 826 -8.53 -32.20 19.17
C GLN A 826 -8.64 -32.25 17.64
N MET A 827 -7.61 -31.79 16.93
CA MET A 827 -7.55 -31.91 15.47
C MET A 827 -7.51 -33.37 15.02
N ASP A 828 -6.83 -34.24 15.76
CA ASP A 828 -6.78 -35.66 15.43
C ASP A 828 -8.15 -36.36 15.56
N LYS A 829 -9.02 -35.89 16.46
CA LYS A 829 -10.38 -36.41 16.61
C LYS A 829 -11.30 -36.03 15.44
N CYS A 830 -10.98 -34.96 14.71
CA CYS A 830 -11.79 -34.48 13.59
C CYS A 830 -11.66 -35.39 12.36
N ASN A 831 -12.79 -35.65 11.70
CA ASN A 831 -12.83 -36.46 10.48
C ASN A 831 -12.61 -35.63 9.21
N VAL A 832 -13.14 -34.41 9.20
CA VAL A 832 -13.06 -33.44 8.09
C VAL A 832 -12.93 -32.03 8.64
N PHE A 833 -12.18 -31.18 7.94
CA PHE A 833 -12.00 -29.77 8.29
C PHE A 833 -12.64 -28.86 7.26
N LEU A 834 -13.40 -27.89 7.73
CA LEU A 834 -13.94 -26.78 6.95
C LEU A 834 -13.13 -25.53 7.23
N VAL A 835 -12.40 -25.06 6.22
CA VAL A 835 -11.53 -23.88 6.30
C VAL A 835 -12.25 -22.70 5.69
N PHE A 836 -12.71 -21.79 6.53
CA PHE A 836 -13.45 -20.61 6.06
C PHE A 836 -12.47 -19.60 5.47
N ILE A 837 -12.67 -19.23 4.21
CA ILE A 837 -11.83 -18.27 3.49
C ILE A 837 -12.68 -17.14 2.92
N SER A 838 -12.10 -15.94 2.88
CA SER A 838 -12.67 -14.77 2.21
C SER A 838 -11.82 -14.42 0.98
N HIS A 839 -12.15 -13.33 0.28
CA HIS A 839 -11.31 -12.80 -0.81
C HIS A 839 -9.87 -12.47 -0.37
N ARG A 840 -9.62 -12.40 0.95
CA ARG A 840 -8.29 -12.25 1.57
C ARG A 840 -8.00 -13.49 2.43
N ILE A 841 -7.12 -14.36 1.93
CA ILE A 841 -6.71 -15.58 2.64
C ILE A 841 -5.47 -15.25 3.49
N GLN A 842 -5.57 -15.42 4.81
CA GLN A 842 -4.43 -15.25 5.72
C GLN A 842 -3.50 -16.48 5.67
N THR A 843 -2.19 -16.25 5.77
CA THR A 843 -1.16 -17.32 5.73
C THR A 843 -1.33 -18.33 6.85
N ASP A 844 -1.74 -17.90 8.03
CA ASP A 844 -1.83 -18.77 9.22
C ASP A 844 -2.96 -19.81 9.08
N VAL A 845 -4.06 -19.44 8.41
CA VAL A 845 -5.16 -20.36 8.04
C VAL A 845 -4.66 -21.43 7.06
N VAL A 846 -3.83 -21.03 6.10
CA VAL A 846 -3.21 -21.94 5.13
C VAL A 846 -2.28 -22.93 5.83
N GLN A 847 -1.50 -22.48 6.82
CA GLN A 847 -0.62 -23.34 7.62
C GLN A 847 -1.41 -24.36 8.46
N MET A 848 -2.52 -23.96 9.09
CA MET A 848 -3.40 -24.90 9.79
C MET A 848 -4.02 -25.93 8.86
N ALA A 849 -4.47 -25.50 7.67
CA ALA A 849 -4.98 -26.38 6.63
C ALA A 849 -3.90 -27.36 6.14
N GLN A 850 -2.65 -26.91 5.95
CA GLN A 850 -1.52 -27.77 5.59
C GLN A 850 -1.23 -28.80 6.68
N LYS A 851 -1.36 -28.41 7.94
CA LYS A 851 -1.17 -29.31 9.08
C LYS A 851 -2.26 -30.38 9.17
N ALA A 852 -3.53 -30.00 9.05
CA ALA A 852 -4.63 -30.96 8.97
C ALA A 852 -4.42 -31.97 7.82
N ARG A 853 -3.96 -31.48 6.66
CA ARG A 853 -3.59 -32.33 5.52
C ARG A 853 -2.40 -33.25 5.83
N ALA A 854 -1.38 -32.75 6.52
CA ALA A 854 -0.23 -33.55 6.95
C ALA A 854 -0.62 -34.65 7.97
N MET A 855 -1.66 -34.41 8.76
CA MET A 855 -2.29 -35.40 9.65
C MET A 855 -3.21 -36.39 8.90
N GLY A 856 -3.24 -36.35 7.56
CA GLY A 856 -4.06 -37.23 6.72
C GLY A 856 -5.56 -36.89 6.73
N LYS A 857 -5.95 -35.73 7.28
CA LYS A 857 -7.35 -35.31 7.39
C LYS A 857 -7.80 -34.61 6.11
N LYS A 858 -9.08 -34.77 5.74
CA LYS A 858 -9.65 -34.05 4.60
C LYS A 858 -9.86 -32.58 4.95
N VAL A 859 -9.46 -31.69 4.04
CA VAL A 859 -9.63 -30.24 4.16
C VAL A 859 -10.52 -29.77 3.02
N LEU A 860 -11.58 -29.03 3.34
CA LEU A 860 -12.51 -28.39 2.41
C LEU A 860 -12.48 -26.88 2.65
N PHE A 861 -12.29 -26.08 1.60
CA PHE A 861 -12.29 -24.63 1.68
C PHE A 861 -13.69 -24.09 1.42
N VAL A 862 -14.16 -23.16 2.26
CA VAL A 862 -15.52 -22.64 2.20
C VAL A 862 -15.49 -21.11 2.17
N CYS A 863 -16.05 -20.52 1.12
CA CYS A 863 -16.36 -19.09 1.06
C CYS A 863 -17.86 -18.91 1.31
N SER A 864 -18.25 -18.29 2.42
CA SER A 864 -19.62 -18.37 2.94
C SER A 864 -20.49 -17.11 2.72
N LYS A 865 -20.01 -16.15 1.93
CA LYS A 865 -20.65 -14.82 1.77
C LYS A 865 -21.13 -14.55 0.35
N PHE A 866 -21.47 -15.58 -0.40
CA PHE A 866 -21.84 -15.41 -1.80
C PHE A 866 -23.09 -14.53 -2.01
N ASP A 867 -24.02 -14.50 -1.04
CA ASP A 867 -25.15 -13.56 -1.06
C ASP A 867 -24.74 -12.08 -0.95
N VAL A 868 -23.61 -11.80 -0.32
CA VAL A 868 -23.02 -10.46 -0.24
C VAL A 868 -22.28 -10.16 -1.55
N ASP A 869 -21.53 -11.12 -2.08
CA ASP A 869 -20.80 -10.98 -3.34
C ASP A 869 -21.74 -10.66 -4.51
N ILE A 870 -22.89 -11.34 -4.58
CA ILE A 870 -23.94 -11.05 -5.57
C ILE A 870 -24.45 -9.61 -5.42
N ARG A 871 -24.79 -9.19 -4.19
CA ARG A 871 -25.31 -7.83 -3.93
C ARG A 871 -24.31 -6.75 -4.32
N HIS A 872 -23.02 -6.93 -3.98
CA HIS A 872 -21.97 -6.01 -4.38
C HIS A 872 -21.82 -5.97 -5.90
N LYS A 873 -21.80 -7.13 -6.56
CA LYS A 873 -21.69 -7.19 -8.02
C LYS A 873 -22.86 -6.51 -8.73
N GLN A 874 -24.08 -6.66 -8.20
CA GLN A 874 -25.27 -5.98 -8.70
C GLN A 874 -25.20 -4.45 -8.55
N TRP A 875 -24.56 -3.96 -7.49
CA TRP A 875 -24.36 -2.52 -7.28
C TRP A 875 -23.23 -1.95 -8.15
N ASP A 876 -22.11 -2.66 -8.23
CA ASP A 876 -20.91 -2.18 -8.93
C ASP A 876 -21.03 -2.31 -10.46
N ASP A 877 -21.73 -3.34 -10.94
CA ASP A 877 -21.94 -3.61 -12.36
C ASP A 877 -23.38 -4.13 -12.61
N PRO A 878 -24.37 -3.22 -12.67
CA PRO A 878 -25.77 -3.61 -12.89
C PRO A 878 -26.01 -4.36 -14.21
N GLU A 879 -25.12 -4.21 -15.19
CA GLU A 879 -25.22 -4.87 -16.49
C GLU A 879 -24.65 -6.30 -16.48
N TYR A 880 -23.93 -6.70 -15.41
CA TYR A 880 -23.35 -8.03 -15.28
C TYR A 880 -24.40 -9.15 -15.28
N PHE A 881 -25.61 -8.88 -14.78
CA PHE A 881 -26.74 -9.81 -14.73
C PHE A 881 -27.72 -9.63 -15.91
N ARG A 882 -27.32 -8.95 -16.99
CA ARG A 882 -28.19 -8.67 -18.15
C ARG A 882 -28.76 -9.93 -18.80
N GLU A 883 -28.02 -11.04 -18.76
CA GLU A 883 -28.45 -12.33 -19.31
C GLU A 883 -29.36 -13.12 -18.36
N GLY A 884 -29.63 -12.58 -17.16
CA GLY A 884 -30.50 -13.15 -16.14
C GLY A 884 -29.78 -13.36 -14.81
N GLN A 885 -30.56 -13.36 -13.71
CA GLN A 885 -30.03 -13.54 -12.35
C GLN A 885 -29.28 -14.87 -12.20
N GLU A 886 -29.86 -15.98 -12.69
CA GLU A 886 -29.29 -17.31 -12.55
C GLU A 886 -27.96 -17.47 -13.30
N GLU A 887 -27.85 -16.89 -14.50
CA GLU A 887 -26.63 -17.00 -15.31
C GLU A 887 -25.52 -16.11 -14.77
N GLY A 888 -25.84 -14.90 -14.33
CA GLY A 888 -24.89 -14.02 -13.66
C GLY A 888 -24.37 -14.61 -12.34
N GLU A 889 -25.21 -15.30 -11.58
CA GLU A 889 -24.78 -16.03 -10.37
C GLU A 889 -23.83 -17.18 -10.71
N LYS A 890 -24.10 -17.97 -11.77
CA LYS A 890 -23.19 -19.04 -12.22
C LYS A 890 -21.84 -18.51 -12.67
N HIS A 891 -21.82 -17.42 -13.45
CA HIS A 891 -20.59 -16.76 -13.89
C HIS A 891 -19.77 -16.25 -12.71
N LEU A 892 -20.42 -15.55 -11.76
CA LEU A 892 -19.73 -15.01 -10.58
C LEU A 892 -19.16 -16.13 -9.71
N LEU A 893 -19.91 -17.23 -9.53
CA LEU A 893 -19.43 -18.40 -8.78
C LEU A 893 -18.17 -18.99 -9.42
N GLN A 894 -18.15 -19.12 -10.76
CA GLN A 894 -16.99 -19.63 -11.48
C GLN A 894 -15.78 -18.69 -11.43
N GLU A 895 -15.99 -17.38 -11.54
CA GLU A 895 -14.93 -16.37 -11.39
C GLU A 895 -14.29 -16.44 -10.00
N LEU A 896 -15.11 -16.48 -8.95
CA LEU A 896 -14.64 -16.57 -7.58
C LEU A 896 -13.91 -17.89 -7.30
N LEU A 897 -14.39 -19.01 -7.83
CA LEU A 897 -13.73 -20.31 -7.70
C LEU A 897 -12.31 -20.28 -8.30
N GLN A 898 -12.17 -19.73 -9.51
CA GLN A 898 -10.86 -19.59 -10.17
C GLN A 898 -9.93 -18.67 -9.40
N TYR A 899 -10.46 -17.56 -8.88
CA TYR A 899 -9.73 -16.61 -8.05
C TYR A 899 -9.20 -17.25 -6.76
N LEU A 900 -10.05 -17.96 -6.02
CA LEU A 900 -9.66 -18.61 -4.76
C LEU A 900 -8.63 -19.72 -4.99
N VAL A 901 -8.80 -20.54 -6.02
CA VAL A 901 -7.83 -21.59 -6.37
C VAL A 901 -6.47 -21.00 -6.76
N ARG A 902 -6.46 -19.87 -7.48
CA ARG A 902 -5.21 -19.17 -7.82
C ARG A 902 -4.51 -18.67 -6.55
N ILE A 903 -5.23 -18.03 -5.65
CA ILE A 903 -4.64 -17.49 -4.41
C ILE A 903 -4.12 -18.61 -3.51
N LEU A 904 -4.88 -19.69 -3.33
CA LEU A 904 -4.40 -20.82 -2.52
C LEU A 904 -3.09 -21.43 -3.08
N LYS A 905 -2.91 -21.43 -4.41
CA LYS A 905 -1.65 -21.82 -5.06
C LYS A 905 -0.52 -20.82 -4.81
N GLU A 906 -0.80 -19.52 -4.95
CA GLU A 906 0.17 -18.44 -4.68
C GLU A 906 0.63 -18.44 -3.22
N MET A 907 -0.26 -18.78 -2.28
CA MET A 907 0.00 -18.93 -0.85
C MET A 907 0.73 -20.24 -0.50
N GLN A 908 1.19 -20.99 -1.51
CA GLN A 908 1.98 -22.22 -1.35
C GLN A 908 1.26 -23.34 -0.58
N TYR A 909 -0.09 -23.37 -0.58
CA TYR A 909 -0.83 -24.50 0.02
C TYR A 909 -0.47 -25.84 -0.62
N GLY A 910 -0.13 -25.83 -1.92
CA GLY A 910 0.19 -26.99 -2.74
C GLY A 910 -0.85 -27.21 -3.84
N HIS A 911 -1.04 -28.48 -4.25
CA HIS A 911 -2.13 -28.81 -5.17
C HIS A 911 -3.49 -28.60 -4.48
N VAL A 912 -4.33 -27.76 -5.10
CA VAL A 912 -5.70 -27.46 -4.69
C VAL A 912 -6.63 -28.06 -5.76
N ASP A 913 -7.46 -29.01 -5.35
CA ASP A 913 -8.52 -29.54 -6.21
C ASP A 913 -9.71 -28.57 -6.17
N THR A 914 -10.24 -28.21 -7.34
CA THR A 914 -11.45 -27.37 -7.45
C THR A 914 -12.65 -28.03 -6.78
N ALA A 915 -12.68 -29.37 -6.67
CA ALA A 915 -13.74 -30.10 -5.97
C ALA A 915 -13.69 -29.96 -4.43
N ASP A 916 -12.64 -29.35 -3.90
CA ASP A 916 -12.46 -29.11 -2.46
C ASP A 916 -12.71 -27.64 -2.07
N VAL A 917 -13.15 -26.80 -3.00
CA VAL A 917 -13.44 -25.37 -2.77
C VAL A 917 -14.93 -25.12 -3.05
N PHE A 918 -15.65 -24.60 -2.06
CA PHE A 918 -17.11 -24.42 -2.11
C PHE A 918 -17.48 -22.96 -1.84
N ILE A 919 -18.37 -22.42 -2.67
CA ILE A 919 -18.90 -21.05 -2.56
C ILE A 919 -20.38 -21.12 -2.20
N ILE A 920 -20.69 -20.68 -0.99
CA ILE A 920 -22.02 -20.79 -0.38
C ILE A 920 -22.46 -19.45 0.22
N SER A 921 -23.72 -19.38 0.65
CA SER A 921 -24.14 -18.41 1.66
C SER A 921 -24.32 -19.15 2.98
N GLY A 922 -23.69 -18.64 4.04
CA GLY A 922 -23.78 -19.21 5.39
C GLY A 922 -25.15 -19.02 6.06
N LEU A 923 -26.11 -18.35 5.43
CA LEU A 923 -27.43 -18.09 5.98
C LEU A 923 -28.30 -19.36 6.00
N LEU A 924 -28.98 -19.61 7.13
CA LEU A 924 -29.79 -20.80 7.37
C LEU A 924 -30.78 -21.07 6.23
N ASP A 925 -31.55 -20.08 5.81
CA ASP A 925 -32.56 -20.23 4.75
C ASP A 925 -31.93 -20.65 3.41
N HIS A 926 -30.73 -20.17 3.09
CA HIS A 926 -30.04 -20.51 1.85
C HIS A 926 -29.44 -21.92 1.89
N ILE A 927 -28.90 -22.33 3.03
CA ILE A 927 -28.44 -23.69 3.26
C ILE A 927 -29.61 -24.68 3.16
N MET A 928 -30.73 -24.40 3.82
CA MET A 928 -31.91 -25.26 3.81
C MET A 928 -32.59 -25.36 2.44
N GLN A 929 -32.46 -24.31 1.61
CA GLN A 929 -32.94 -24.31 0.23
C GLN A 929 -31.95 -24.95 -0.76
N GLY A 930 -30.76 -25.36 -0.30
CA GLY A 930 -29.74 -25.98 -1.16
C GLY A 930 -29.21 -25.05 -2.25
N ARG A 931 -29.04 -23.74 -1.96
CA ARG A 931 -28.53 -22.79 -2.95
C ARG A 931 -27.02 -22.94 -3.18
N TRP A 932 -26.59 -22.69 -4.43
CA TRP A 932 -25.19 -22.71 -4.86
C TRP A 932 -24.47 -24.00 -4.47
N ASP A 933 -23.24 -23.93 -3.94
CA ASP A 933 -22.46 -25.12 -3.60
C ASP A 933 -22.89 -25.78 -2.28
N ALA A 934 -23.92 -25.30 -1.58
CA ALA A 934 -24.31 -25.84 -0.28
C ALA A 934 -24.61 -27.36 -0.32
N PRO A 935 -25.38 -27.90 -1.30
CA PRO A 935 -25.59 -29.34 -1.42
C PRO A 935 -24.31 -30.12 -1.76
N ALA A 936 -23.38 -29.50 -2.50
CA ALA A 936 -22.11 -30.13 -2.85
C ALA A 936 -21.19 -30.23 -1.63
N LEU A 937 -21.14 -29.16 -0.83
CA LEU A 937 -20.42 -29.13 0.45
C LEU A 937 -20.98 -30.18 1.43
N GLU A 938 -22.30 -30.28 1.55
CA GLU A 938 -22.95 -31.28 2.41
C GLU A 938 -22.54 -32.72 2.02
N ARG A 939 -22.60 -33.06 0.73
CA ARG A 939 -22.15 -34.37 0.24
C ARG A 939 -20.66 -34.61 0.49
N ALA A 940 -19.83 -33.58 0.34
CA ALA A 940 -18.41 -33.67 0.61
C ALA A 940 -18.12 -33.93 2.09
N ILE A 941 -18.84 -33.27 3.01
CA ILE A 941 -18.75 -33.51 4.45
C ILE A 941 -19.18 -34.94 4.79
N LEU A 942 -20.37 -35.36 4.32
CA LEU A 942 -20.94 -36.68 4.63
C LEU A 942 -20.06 -37.84 4.16
N LYS A 943 -19.32 -37.67 3.05
CA LYS A 943 -18.37 -38.68 2.55
C LYS A 943 -17.25 -39.01 3.55
N HIS A 944 -16.94 -38.07 4.43
CA HIS A 944 -15.87 -38.20 5.43
C HIS A 944 -16.39 -38.45 6.85
N LEU A 945 -17.71 -38.48 7.04
CA LEU A 945 -18.35 -38.89 8.29
C LEU A 945 -18.72 -40.37 8.25
N TYR A 946 -18.86 -40.99 9.42
CA TYR A 946 -19.33 -42.37 9.50
C TYR A 946 -20.85 -42.38 9.39
N VAL A 947 -21.36 -43.09 8.39
CA VAL A 947 -22.80 -43.23 8.13
C VAL A 947 -23.19 -44.69 8.29
N LYS A 948 -24.03 -45.01 9.28
CA LYS A 948 -24.53 -46.37 9.50
C LYS A 948 -26.01 -46.46 9.13
N GLU A 949 -26.34 -47.46 8.33
CA GLU A 949 -27.73 -47.80 7.99
C GLU A 949 -28.36 -48.55 9.16
N GLN A 950 -29.41 -48.00 9.79
CA GLN A 950 -30.24 -48.76 10.71
C GLN A 950 -31.22 -49.60 9.89
N ARG A 951 -31.01 -50.92 9.84
CA ARG A 951 -32.11 -51.84 9.51
C ARG A 951 -33.07 -51.86 10.69
N SER A 952 -34.28 -51.35 10.49
CA SER A 952 -35.38 -51.61 11.41
C SER A 952 -35.65 -53.12 11.45
N LEU A 953 -35.38 -53.76 12.59
CA LEU A 953 -35.89 -55.11 12.86
C LEU A 953 -37.43 -55.02 13.00
N PRO A 954 -38.20 -55.93 12.39
CA PRO A 954 -39.65 -55.93 12.53
C PRO A 954 -40.05 -56.23 13.98
N PRO A 955 -41.18 -55.69 14.46
CA PRO A 955 -41.59 -55.80 15.84
C PRO A 955 -42.21 -57.17 16.11
N GLU A 956 -41.39 -58.17 16.42
CA GLU A 956 -41.85 -59.37 17.12
C GLU A 956 -40.91 -59.73 18.28
N LEU A 957 -41.55 -59.97 19.43
CA LEU A 957 -41.05 -60.60 20.66
C LEU A 957 -40.41 -59.69 21.72
N ASN A 958 -41.24 -58.84 22.30
CA ASN A 958 -41.33 -58.77 23.77
C ASN A 958 -41.93 -60.09 24.27
N ASN A 959 -41.11 -60.97 24.85
CA ASN A 959 -41.48 -61.91 25.93
C ASN A 959 -40.25 -62.74 26.34
N CYS A 960 -39.50 -62.23 27.33
CA CYS A 960 -39.06 -62.91 28.56
C CYS A 960 -37.99 -62.09 29.28
#